data_AF-A0AAW9MRZ4-F1
#
_entry.id   AF-A0AAW9MRZ4-F1
#
_cell.length_a   1.000
_cell.length_b   1.000
_cell.length_c   1.000
_cell.angle_alpha   90.00
_cell.angle_beta   90.00
_cell.angle_gamma   90.00
#
_symmetry.space_group_name_H-M   'P 1'
#
loop_
_entity.id
_entity.type
_entity.pdbx_description
1 polymer ?
#
loop_
_entity_poly.entity_id
_entity_poly.type
_entity_poly.pdbx_seq_one_letter_code
_entity_poly.pdbx_strand_id
1 'polypeptide(L)'
;MFKFEFKKVIKLKYPIIIILILAFTLSLNELSIINKWHLIDNKNVKNVYERSSYLSYLVDNIYSLNLSEEDKKALERIELAEGLNFLDGTYNKADEAKDEEEKLLIFREATFEYANRQKEIIDKFGIEVPEEMQKDMDWNDFEEEIIRKNNTFLFDSPSSLYAINPFRVLIESSNSLFSIIPILAIVIISISMVGEEKLNGSLFFSKFQPIRTRDVVLSKLLVGLVLAILYSIFAIAFSLILSRKAGYPWLNGHLEVYRIFTEDGSFKYYLAYELLIRIVLYFLMMFMFFESLALLISTKVKNHFSEIFVISTILLILYVLTNSFESFRLAFNPVYSLNIKNNILGYIEYSKSKNYLEEIYIVNNGYIQYYVYLILSIVFLFLSEKNWWTVREGQKRKGKSAESHFGFEAEKLTKAPSFKIMIFASISIFIVIFSVLIAKDIKMDDYNSNGRLAFDIKNFRDNVVENAENAAIFTGDEIPASEKAKVEKVEKLYQEALKAYDYYKEGNGNDYYGLKVTELENVDRSGHMSIDNYVANTASYTESSELYKYLSENDIKPLTLSYTIFISAYQEMAKEASSFRDDNIYSHSSLYLPRRLERTYPLDLIIIGIISMMALGGYSFDKEDGNQIEFLYTEPVDRRKYHTRKVLSSFLVGLLGLGIIFVLLLILGLISEGIGDMRFPVVEYIKEIDPEKIMLEQNSYFKLTPIWKYNLRLIISYIFQIGFISSLGALVSIFIKEKLKVVAVSLGIIGGLAYLQSLVKSSIKIISPFSYIKASKMANGSTIIGSGIKTNNIYLSLIILFIWTIILLLIGLYIVKKKEVK
;
A
#
# COMPACT_ATOMS: atom_id res chain seq x y z
N MET A 1 -19.64 35.25 -8.54
CA MET A 1 -18.40 34.56 -8.90
C MET A 1 -18.57 33.03 -8.90
N PHE A 2 -19.03 32.41 -7.80
CA PHE A 2 -19.27 30.95 -7.72
C PHE A 2 -20.04 30.33 -8.90
N LYS A 3 -21.21 30.87 -9.27
CA LYS A 3 -22.00 30.38 -10.43
C LYS A 3 -21.20 30.34 -11.74
N PHE A 4 -20.28 31.28 -11.93
CA PHE A 4 -19.42 31.35 -13.12
C PHE A 4 -18.36 30.25 -13.09
N GLU A 5 -17.69 30.06 -11.95
CA GLU A 5 -16.70 29.00 -11.76
C GLU A 5 -17.33 27.61 -11.90
N PHE A 6 -18.49 27.38 -11.28
CA PHE A 6 -19.21 26.11 -11.40
C PHE A 6 -19.65 25.82 -12.85
N LYS A 7 -20.07 26.85 -13.60
CA LYS A 7 -20.42 26.71 -15.02
C LYS A 7 -19.21 26.28 -15.88
N LYS A 8 -17.97 26.68 -15.52
CA LYS A 8 -16.76 26.20 -16.20
C LYS A 8 -16.59 24.69 -16.02
N VAL A 9 -16.74 24.20 -14.78
CA VAL A 9 -16.64 22.76 -14.47
C VAL A 9 -17.62 21.94 -15.28
N ILE A 10 -18.88 22.37 -15.34
CA ILE A 10 -19.92 21.70 -16.14
C ILE A 10 -19.58 21.72 -17.63
N LYS A 11 -19.08 22.85 -18.16
CA LYS A 11 -18.69 22.96 -19.58
C LYS A 11 -17.51 22.06 -19.93
N LEU A 12 -16.54 21.91 -19.03
CA LEU A 12 -15.36 21.08 -19.25
C LEU A 12 -15.69 19.58 -19.28
N LYS A 13 -16.76 19.15 -18.59
CA LYS A 13 -17.27 17.77 -18.44
C LYS A 13 -16.30 16.76 -17.81
N TYR A 14 -15.01 16.81 -18.15
CA TYR A 14 -13.99 15.89 -17.65
C TYR A 14 -13.89 15.83 -16.11
N PRO A 15 -14.05 16.93 -15.32
CA PRO A 15 -13.97 16.85 -13.87
C PRO A 15 -15.03 15.92 -13.28
N ILE A 16 -16.25 16.02 -13.79
CA ILE A 16 -17.40 15.20 -13.35
C ILE A 16 -17.19 13.74 -13.76
N ILE A 17 -16.69 13.51 -14.99
CA ILE A 17 -16.39 12.15 -15.47
C ILE A 17 -15.30 11.50 -14.62
N ILE A 18 -14.23 12.22 -14.26
CA ILE A 18 -13.16 11.68 -13.40
C ILE A 18 -13.72 11.32 -12.03
N ILE A 19 -14.55 12.17 -11.43
CA ILE A 19 -15.19 11.90 -10.12
C ILE A 19 -16.09 10.67 -10.20
N LEU A 20 -16.89 10.53 -11.27
CA LEU A 20 -17.73 9.36 -11.50
C LEU A 20 -16.89 8.08 -11.62
N ILE A 21 -15.84 8.10 -12.44
CA ILE A 21 -14.93 6.96 -12.61
C ILE A 21 -14.27 6.62 -11.27
N LEU A 22 -13.76 7.61 -10.55
CA LEU A 22 -13.09 7.41 -9.27
C LEU A 22 -14.01 6.82 -8.21
N ALA A 23 -15.23 7.35 -8.07
CA ALA A 23 -16.23 6.81 -7.15
C ALA A 23 -16.57 5.37 -7.52
N PHE A 24 -16.77 5.08 -8.81
CA PHE A 24 -17.08 3.74 -9.29
C PHE A 24 -15.93 2.75 -9.09
N THR A 25 -14.68 3.14 -9.41
CA THR A 25 -13.51 2.25 -9.25
C THR A 25 -13.20 1.97 -7.80
N LEU A 26 -13.31 2.97 -6.91
CA LEU A 26 -13.15 2.76 -5.48
C LEU A 26 -14.24 1.83 -4.96
N SER A 27 -15.52 2.06 -5.30
CA SER A 27 -16.64 1.20 -4.88
C SER A 27 -16.50 -0.25 -5.41
N LEU A 28 -15.97 -0.45 -6.62
CA LEU A 28 -15.67 -1.79 -7.14
C LEU A 28 -14.54 -2.48 -6.38
N ASN A 29 -13.51 -1.71 -6.00
CA ASN A 29 -12.40 -2.25 -5.21
C ASN A 29 -12.90 -2.76 -3.84
N GLU A 30 -13.88 -2.10 -3.23
CA GLU A 30 -14.51 -2.54 -1.96
C GLU A 30 -15.08 -3.95 -2.05
N LEU A 31 -15.90 -4.22 -3.07
CA LEU A 31 -16.48 -5.56 -3.26
C LEU A 31 -15.39 -6.62 -3.40
N SER A 32 -14.29 -6.28 -4.06
CA SER A 32 -13.15 -7.20 -4.21
C SER A 32 -12.38 -7.42 -2.91
N ILE A 33 -12.36 -6.43 -2.02
CA ILE A 33 -11.71 -6.49 -0.71
C ILE A 33 -12.59 -7.28 0.25
N ILE A 34 -13.91 -7.03 0.31
CA ILE A 34 -14.85 -7.71 1.20
C ILE A 34 -14.93 -9.20 0.88
N ASN A 35 -14.96 -9.56 -0.41
CA ASN A 35 -14.87 -10.96 -0.83
C ASN A 35 -13.58 -11.66 -0.39
N LYS A 36 -12.50 -10.91 -0.13
CA LYS A 36 -11.25 -11.44 0.45
C LYS A 36 -11.23 -11.39 1.97
N TRP A 37 -11.86 -10.38 2.57
CA TRP A 37 -11.98 -10.23 4.02
C TRP A 37 -12.79 -11.37 4.61
N HIS A 38 -13.79 -11.91 3.93
CA HIS A 38 -14.45 -13.16 4.36
C HIS A 38 -13.50 -14.35 4.62
N LEU A 39 -12.31 -14.37 4.00
CA LEU A 39 -11.29 -15.40 4.22
C LEU A 39 -10.24 -15.00 5.28
N ILE A 40 -10.14 -13.72 5.63
CA ILE A 40 -9.08 -13.15 6.49
C ILE A 40 -9.63 -12.71 7.86
N ASP A 41 -10.87 -12.23 7.93
CA ASP A 41 -11.50 -11.70 9.15
C ASP A 41 -11.99 -12.75 10.12
N ASN A 42 -12.16 -14.01 9.69
CA ASN A 42 -12.19 -15.13 10.63
C ASN A 42 -10.91 -15.20 11.50
N LYS A 43 -9.85 -14.44 11.19
CA LYS A 43 -8.62 -14.34 12.00
C LYS A 43 -8.39 -12.98 12.67
N ASN A 44 -8.91 -11.86 12.16
CA ASN A 44 -8.49 -10.51 12.59
C ASN A 44 -9.63 -9.58 13.02
N VAL A 45 -10.89 -9.94 12.81
CA VAL A 45 -12.03 -9.19 13.36
C VAL A 45 -12.72 -10.08 14.39
N LYS A 46 -11.98 -10.33 15.47
CA LYS A 46 -12.52 -10.60 16.80
C LYS A 46 -12.96 -9.27 17.46
N ASN A 47 -13.59 -8.34 16.72
CA ASN A 47 -14.03 -7.03 17.28
C ASN A 47 -15.29 -7.10 18.13
N VAL A 48 -15.73 -8.30 18.41
CA VAL A 48 -16.52 -8.63 19.56
C VAL A 48 -15.69 -9.77 20.15
N TYR A 49 -15.62 -9.91 21.48
CA TYR A 49 -15.44 -11.27 22.01
C TYR A 49 -16.21 -12.17 21.07
N GLU A 50 -15.56 -13.17 20.48
CA GLU A 50 -16.33 -14.25 19.88
C GLU A 50 -17.48 -14.45 20.87
N ARG A 51 -18.73 -14.42 20.43
CA ARG A 51 -19.77 -15.12 21.19
C ARG A 51 -19.42 -16.61 21.37
N SER A 52 -18.14 -17.05 21.17
CA SER A 52 -17.53 -18.15 21.89
C SER A 52 -17.96 -18.00 23.30
N SER A 53 -18.69 -19.02 23.68
CA SER A 53 -19.69 -18.88 24.69
C SER A 53 -19.08 -18.28 25.94
N TYR A 54 -19.79 -17.37 26.60
CA TYR A 54 -19.39 -16.97 27.96
C TYR A 54 -19.12 -18.22 28.80
N LEU A 55 -19.87 -19.29 28.49
CA LEU A 55 -19.66 -20.66 28.90
C LEU A 55 -18.26 -21.24 28.55
N SER A 56 -17.71 -21.06 27.35
CA SER A 56 -16.34 -21.47 26.97
C SER A 56 -15.28 -20.73 27.75
N TYR A 57 -15.40 -19.41 27.92
CA TYR A 57 -14.47 -18.68 28.79
C TYR A 57 -14.57 -19.15 30.26
N LEU A 58 -15.79 -19.43 30.74
CA LEU A 58 -16.03 -19.97 32.08
C LEU A 58 -15.54 -21.41 32.23
N VAL A 59 -15.61 -22.22 31.18
CA VAL A 59 -15.12 -23.61 31.16
C VAL A 59 -13.58 -23.64 31.06
N ASP A 60 -12.98 -22.78 30.24
CA ASP A 60 -11.53 -22.60 30.19
C ASP A 60 -10.95 -22.14 31.54
N ASN A 61 -11.76 -21.43 32.34
CA ASN A 61 -11.41 -20.96 33.68
C ASN A 61 -12.11 -21.73 34.81
N ILE A 62 -12.70 -22.90 34.53
CA ILE A 62 -13.60 -23.60 35.47
C ILE A 62 -12.96 -23.97 36.80
N TYR A 63 -11.65 -24.19 36.78
CA TYR A 63 -10.85 -24.52 37.96
C TYR A 63 -10.58 -23.31 38.87
N SER A 64 -10.75 -22.10 38.35
CA SER A 64 -10.68 -20.85 39.13
C SER A 64 -12.02 -20.45 39.75
N LEU A 65 -13.13 -21.06 39.30
CA LEU A 65 -14.47 -20.80 39.82
C LEU A 65 -14.69 -21.53 41.15
N ASN A 66 -15.37 -20.84 42.08
CA ASN A 66 -15.69 -21.37 43.40
C ASN A 66 -16.92 -22.30 43.36
N LEU A 67 -16.83 -23.35 42.52
CA LEU A 67 -17.89 -24.33 42.25
C LEU A 67 -17.53 -25.71 42.84
N SER A 68 -18.54 -26.53 43.14
CA SER A 68 -18.32 -27.93 43.52
C SER A 68 -17.81 -28.75 42.33
N GLU A 69 -17.06 -29.83 42.57
CA GLU A 69 -16.58 -30.71 41.49
C GLU A 69 -17.71 -31.38 40.68
N GLU A 70 -18.90 -31.53 41.26
CA GLU A 70 -20.09 -32.00 40.53
C GLU A 70 -20.64 -30.92 39.61
N ASP A 71 -20.68 -29.66 40.07
CA ASP A 71 -21.13 -28.52 39.27
C ASP A 71 -20.18 -28.23 38.11
N LYS A 72 -18.86 -28.36 38.33
CA LYS A 72 -17.86 -28.19 37.26
C LYS A 72 -18.05 -29.22 36.14
N LYS A 73 -18.20 -30.51 36.49
CA LYS A 73 -18.48 -31.57 35.51
C LYS A 73 -19.84 -31.43 34.83
N ALA A 74 -20.83 -30.86 35.52
CA ALA A 74 -22.12 -30.55 34.93
C ALA A 74 -22.00 -29.41 33.90
N LEU A 75 -21.24 -28.36 34.20
CA LEU A 75 -21.00 -27.23 33.30
C LEU A 75 -20.27 -27.65 32.01
N GLU A 76 -19.20 -28.43 32.12
CA GLU A 76 -18.47 -28.99 30.96
C GLU A 76 -19.39 -29.80 30.04
N ARG A 77 -20.27 -30.63 30.62
CA ARG A 77 -21.23 -31.43 29.85
C ARG A 77 -22.29 -30.57 29.19
N ILE A 78 -22.76 -29.52 29.87
CA ILE A 78 -23.74 -28.58 29.34
C ILE A 78 -23.15 -27.83 28.15
N GLU A 79 -21.91 -27.33 28.25
CA GLU A 79 -21.26 -26.62 27.15
C GLU A 79 -21.11 -27.51 25.90
N LEU A 80 -20.58 -28.72 26.07
CA LEU A 80 -20.39 -29.67 24.98
C LEU A 80 -21.71 -30.07 24.32
N ALA A 81 -22.77 -30.25 25.12
CA ALA A 81 -24.10 -30.58 24.62
C ALA A 81 -24.79 -29.37 23.96
N GLU A 82 -24.66 -28.16 24.51
CA GLU A 82 -25.31 -26.97 23.97
C GLU A 82 -24.64 -26.48 22.70
N GLY A 83 -23.30 -26.50 22.61
CA GLY A 83 -22.59 -26.11 21.39
C GLY A 83 -22.95 -26.99 20.19
N LEU A 84 -23.01 -28.32 20.40
CA LEU A 84 -23.40 -29.27 19.35
C LEU A 84 -24.87 -29.16 18.97
N ASN A 85 -25.78 -29.08 19.96
CA ASN A 85 -27.22 -28.96 19.69
C ASN A 85 -27.60 -27.60 19.06
N PHE A 86 -26.89 -26.52 19.40
CA PHE A 86 -27.08 -25.20 18.82
C PHE A 86 -26.75 -25.20 17.33
N LEU A 87 -25.58 -25.74 16.95
CA LEU A 87 -25.17 -25.81 15.56
C LEU A 87 -26.10 -26.73 14.76
N ASP A 88 -26.26 -28.00 15.16
CA ASP A 88 -27.08 -28.96 14.41
C ASP A 88 -28.55 -28.54 14.32
N GLY A 89 -29.15 -28.05 15.40
CA GLY A 89 -30.55 -27.63 15.42
C GLY A 89 -30.83 -26.40 14.56
N THR A 90 -29.89 -25.45 14.52
CA THR A 90 -30.05 -24.19 13.76
C THR A 90 -29.85 -24.40 12.27
N TYR A 91 -28.82 -25.16 11.88
CA TYR A 91 -28.57 -25.46 10.46
C TYR A 91 -29.71 -26.29 9.85
N ASN A 92 -30.23 -27.28 10.57
CA ASN A 92 -31.37 -28.08 10.10
C ASN A 92 -32.62 -27.23 9.86
N LYS A 93 -32.96 -26.30 10.79
CA LYS A 93 -34.08 -25.36 10.59
C LYS A 93 -33.83 -24.39 9.43
N ALA A 94 -32.58 -23.92 9.27
CA ALA A 94 -32.22 -23.02 8.19
C ALA A 94 -32.25 -23.71 6.81
N ASP A 95 -31.98 -25.01 6.72
CA ASP A 95 -32.08 -25.75 5.46
C ASP A 95 -33.54 -25.91 4.97
N GLU A 96 -34.50 -25.84 5.88
CA GLU A 96 -35.94 -25.90 5.58
C GLU A 96 -36.55 -24.54 5.16
N ALA A 97 -35.80 -23.43 5.25
CA ALA A 97 -36.34 -22.10 4.96
C ALA A 97 -36.57 -21.86 3.45
N LYS A 98 -37.58 -21.06 3.12
CA LYS A 98 -38.06 -20.84 1.74
C LYS A 98 -37.17 -19.91 0.93
N ASP A 99 -36.53 -18.97 1.60
CA ASP A 99 -35.61 -18.02 1.00
C ASP A 99 -34.50 -17.62 1.98
N GLU A 100 -33.50 -16.92 1.47
CA GLU A 100 -32.34 -16.49 2.25
C GLU A 100 -32.68 -15.52 3.38
N GLU A 101 -33.79 -14.79 3.30
CA GLU A 101 -34.23 -13.86 4.35
C GLU A 101 -34.85 -14.64 5.54
N GLU A 102 -35.59 -15.71 5.27
CA GLU A 102 -36.12 -16.62 6.29
C GLU A 102 -35.00 -17.42 6.98
N LYS A 103 -34.00 -17.92 6.23
CA LYS A 103 -32.80 -18.59 6.80
C LYS A 103 -32.11 -17.69 7.82
N LEU A 104 -31.97 -16.43 7.43
CA LEU A 104 -31.35 -15.40 8.22
C LEU A 104 -32.08 -15.16 9.55
N LEU A 105 -33.40 -14.98 9.52
CA LEU A 105 -34.21 -14.82 10.73
C LEU A 105 -34.03 -15.98 11.71
N ILE A 106 -33.94 -17.22 11.21
CA ILE A 106 -33.72 -18.43 12.02
C ILE A 106 -32.36 -18.40 12.73
N PHE A 107 -31.27 -18.10 12.01
CA PHE A 107 -29.93 -17.98 12.63
C PHE A 107 -29.90 -16.91 13.71
N ARG A 108 -30.56 -15.78 13.47
CA ARG A 108 -30.65 -14.68 14.44
C ARG A 108 -31.38 -15.10 15.71
N GLU A 109 -32.57 -15.68 15.58
CA GLU A 109 -33.36 -16.14 16.73
C GLU A 109 -32.62 -17.20 17.53
N ALA A 110 -31.98 -18.16 16.85
CA ALA A 110 -31.17 -19.16 17.52
C ALA A 110 -30.02 -18.53 18.34
N THR A 111 -29.31 -17.55 17.76
CA THR A 111 -28.19 -16.90 18.46
C THR A 111 -28.66 -16.16 19.72
N PHE A 112 -29.87 -15.58 19.69
CA PHE A 112 -30.49 -14.97 20.88
C PHE A 112 -30.92 -16.01 21.92
N GLU A 113 -31.50 -17.13 21.49
CA GLU A 113 -31.84 -18.24 22.40
C GLU A 113 -30.59 -18.77 23.10
N TYR A 114 -29.48 -18.90 22.37
CA TYR A 114 -28.21 -19.36 22.91
C TYR A 114 -27.63 -18.39 23.95
N ALA A 115 -27.65 -17.08 23.68
CA ALA A 115 -27.19 -16.06 24.63
C ALA A 115 -28.01 -16.05 25.93
N ASN A 116 -29.33 -16.17 25.83
CA ASN A 116 -30.21 -16.24 27.00
C ASN A 116 -29.95 -17.51 27.84
N ARG A 117 -29.74 -18.66 27.20
CA ARG A 117 -29.42 -19.91 27.91
C ARG A 117 -28.10 -19.82 28.67
N GLN A 118 -27.08 -19.16 28.10
CA GLN A 118 -25.82 -18.95 28.82
C GLN A 118 -26.02 -18.16 30.12
N LYS A 119 -26.88 -17.15 30.12
CA LYS A 119 -27.22 -16.41 31.36
C LYS A 119 -27.97 -17.27 32.36
N GLU A 120 -28.96 -18.05 31.89
CA GLU A 120 -29.67 -18.99 32.76
C GLU A 120 -28.71 -19.98 33.43
N ILE A 121 -27.67 -20.42 32.72
CA ILE A 121 -26.62 -21.28 33.26
C ILE A 121 -25.76 -20.54 34.30
N ILE A 122 -25.29 -19.32 34.00
CA ILE A 122 -24.52 -18.48 34.93
C ILE A 122 -25.30 -18.26 36.23
N ASP A 123 -26.58 -17.89 36.12
CA ASP A 123 -27.48 -17.65 37.25
C ASP A 123 -27.73 -18.94 38.05
N LYS A 124 -27.95 -20.06 37.37
CA LYS A 124 -28.22 -21.36 37.99
C LYS A 124 -27.06 -21.85 38.86
N PHE A 125 -25.82 -21.63 38.41
CA PHE A 125 -24.61 -22.03 39.14
C PHE A 125 -24.07 -20.94 40.08
N GLY A 126 -24.71 -19.76 40.13
CA GLY A 126 -24.30 -18.66 41.00
C GLY A 126 -22.88 -18.16 40.72
N ILE A 127 -22.48 -18.16 39.44
CA ILE A 127 -21.12 -17.82 39.02
C ILE A 127 -20.93 -16.30 39.13
N GLU A 128 -19.92 -15.87 39.89
CA GLU A 128 -19.55 -14.45 39.96
C GLU A 128 -18.81 -14.04 38.69
N VAL A 129 -19.45 -13.17 37.89
CA VAL A 129 -18.90 -12.68 36.63
C VAL A 129 -17.99 -11.48 36.90
N PRO A 130 -16.74 -11.47 36.40
CA PRO A 130 -15.86 -10.30 36.52
C PRO A 130 -16.52 -9.02 35.97
N GLU A 131 -16.25 -7.86 36.60
CA GLU A 131 -16.89 -6.58 36.24
C GLU A 131 -16.73 -6.21 34.76
N GLU A 132 -15.57 -6.50 34.16
CA GLU A 132 -15.30 -6.26 32.74
C GLU A 132 -16.20 -7.12 31.84
N MET A 133 -16.33 -8.40 32.18
CA MET A 133 -17.18 -9.35 31.46
C MET A 133 -18.67 -9.00 31.62
N GLN A 134 -19.08 -8.53 32.80
CA GLN A 134 -20.44 -8.04 33.04
C GLN A 134 -20.77 -6.84 32.13
N LYS A 135 -19.85 -5.89 31.96
CA LYS A 135 -20.07 -4.73 31.07
C LYS A 135 -20.27 -5.15 29.61
N ASP A 136 -19.57 -6.19 29.15
CA ASP A 136 -19.74 -6.69 27.78
C ASP A 136 -21.01 -7.54 27.63
N MET A 137 -21.43 -8.27 28.66
CA MET A 137 -22.75 -8.92 28.70
C MET A 137 -23.87 -7.88 28.61
N ASP A 138 -23.81 -6.82 29.40
CA ASP A 138 -24.77 -5.73 29.39
C ASP A 138 -24.81 -5.01 28.03
N TRP A 139 -23.65 -4.84 27.38
CA TRP A 139 -23.58 -4.30 26.01
C TRP A 139 -24.28 -5.21 25.00
N ASN A 140 -24.00 -6.51 25.06
CA ASN A 140 -24.59 -7.47 24.15
C ASN A 140 -26.12 -7.48 24.29
N ASP A 141 -26.65 -7.47 25.51
CA ASP A 141 -28.10 -7.41 25.76
C ASP A 141 -28.76 -6.19 25.13
N PHE A 142 -28.12 -5.05 25.32
CA PHE A 142 -28.56 -3.80 24.74
C PHE A 142 -28.54 -3.83 23.20
N GLU A 143 -27.45 -4.32 22.61
CA GLU A 143 -27.32 -4.48 21.16
C GLU A 143 -28.37 -5.45 20.60
N GLU A 144 -28.61 -6.58 21.27
CA GLU A 144 -29.63 -7.55 20.90
C GLU A 144 -31.04 -6.95 20.92
N GLU A 145 -31.37 -6.17 21.95
CA GLU A 145 -32.65 -5.49 22.05
C GLU A 145 -32.87 -4.55 20.86
N ILE A 146 -31.85 -3.77 20.50
CA ILE A 146 -31.92 -2.86 19.36
C ILE A 146 -32.02 -3.62 18.04
N ILE A 147 -31.24 -4.68 17.86
CA ILE A 147 -31.28 -5.51 16.65
C ILE A 147 -32.67 -6.10 16.45
N ARG A 148 -33.29 -6.61 17.52
CA ARG A 148 -34.66 -7.14 17.50
C ARG A 148 -35.69 -6.05 17.18
N LYS A 149 -35.56 -4.87 17.80
CA LYS A 149 -36.44 -3.73 17.57
C LYS A 149 -36.39 -3.22 16.13
N ASN A 150 -35.19 -3.16 15.54
CA ASN A 150 -34.96 -2.57 14.23
C ASN A 150 -35.00 -3.62 13.09
N ASN A 151 -35.10 -4.89 13.42
CA ASN A 151 -35.04 -6.02 12.48
C ASN A 151 -33.73 -6.01 11.66
N THR A 152 -32.59 -5.83 12.32
CA THR A 152 -31.25 -5.89 11.71
C THR A 152 -30.57 -7.25 12.00
N PHE A 153 -29.30 -7.41 11.61
CA PHE A 153 -28.54 -8.68 11.73
C PHE A 153 -27.30 -8.58 12.60
N LEU A 154 -26.98 -9.71 13.25
CA LEU A 154 -25.81 -9.89 14.10
C LEU A 154 -24.51 -9.97 13.28
N PHE A 155 -23.43 -9.50 13.88
CA PHE A 155 -22.09 -9.51 13.30
C PHE A 155 -21.46 -10.93 13.30
N ASP A 156 -21.73 -11.74 14.32
CA ASP A 156 -21.10 -13.05 14.58
C ASP A 156 -22.00 -14.27 14.29
N SER A 157 -22.81 -14.23 13.22
CA SER A 157 -23.51 -15.45 12.79
C SER A 157 -22.50 -16.45 12.20
N PRO A 158 -22.58 -17.76 12.49
CA PRO A 158 -21.71 -18.80 11.90
C PRO A 158 -21.82 -18.87 10.36
N SER A 159 -22.76 -18.13 9.76
CA SER A 159 -22.92 -17.90 8.33
C SER A 159 -22.48 -16.47 7.95
N SER A 160 -21.18 -16.18 8.05
CA SER A 160 -20.57 -14.83 7.86
C SER A 160 -20.86 -14.15 6.52
N LEU A 161 -21.20 -14.92 5.47
CA LEU A 161 -21.65 -14.42 4.17
C LEU A 161 -22.97 -13.64 4.24
N TYR A 162 -23.80 -13.95 5.23
CA TYR A 162 -25.17 -13.45 5.34
C TYR A 162 -25.34 -12.31 6.35
N ALA A 163 -24.32 -12.08 7.18
CA ALA A 163 -24.24 -10.92 8.07
C ALA A 163 -23.97 -9.60 7.31
N ILE A 164 -23.65 -9.65 6.02
CA ILE A 164 -23.28 -8.46 5.24
C ILE A 164 -24.49 -7.79 4.61
N ASN A 165 -24.67 -6.51 4.92
CA ASN A 165 -25.63 -5.63 4.28
C ASN A 165 -24.91 -4.43 3.59
N PRO A 166 -25.56 -3.74 2.63
CA PRO A 166 -24.97 -2.62 1.90
C PRO A 166 -24.47 -1.44 2.76
N PHE A 167 -25.09 -1.16 3.91
CA PHE A 167 -24.62 -0.09 4.82
C PHE A 167 -23.38 -0.51 5.57
N ARG A 168 -23.31 -1.76 6.02
CA ARG A 168 -22.13 -2.34 6.65
C ARG A 168 -20.94 -2.33 5.70
N VAL A 169 -21.13 -2.78 4.45
CA VAL A 169 -20.11 -2.71 3.38
C VAL A 169 -19.52 -1.30 3.27
N LEU A 170 -20.41 -0.30 3.25
CA LEU A 170 -20.06 1.09 3.05
C LEU A 170 -19.38 1.72 4.28
N ILE A 171 -19.82 1.39 5.50
CA ILE A 171 -19.20 1.87 6.74
C ILE A 171 -17.83 1.22 6.93
N GLU A 172 -17.71 -0.08 6.74
CA GLU A 172 -16.44 -0.79 6.87
C GLU A 172 -15.42 -0.32 5.84
N SER A 173 -15.88 -0.02 4.62
CA SER A 173 -15.03 0.49 3.54
C SER A 173 -14.81 2.00 3.56
N SER A 174 -15.40 2.72 4.53
CA SER A 174 -15.33 4.19 4.62
C SER A 174 -13.89 4.72 4.70
N ASN A 175 -12.99 3.97 5.34
CA ASN A 175 -11.56 4.32 5.40
C ASN A 175 -10.88 4.28 4.04
N SER A 176 -11.44 3.60 3.04
CA SER A 176 -11.00 3.63 1.65
C SER A 176 -11.73 4.69 0.82
N LEU A 177 -13.08 4.76 0.92
CA LEU A 177 -13.91 5.73 0.18
C LEU A 177 -13.67 7.18 0.56
N PHE A 178 -13.36 7.44 1.82
CA PHE A 178 -13.17 8.79 2.35
C PHE A 178 -11.70 9.01 2.76
N SER A 179 -10.80 8.35 2.05
CA SER A 179 -9.35 8.37 2.28
C SER A 179 -8.65 9.58 1.65
N ILE A 180 -7.33 9.58 1.69
CA ILE A 180 -6.48 10.59 1.05
C ILE A 180 -6.55 10.56 -0.48
N ILE A 181 -6.87 9.41 -1.09
CA ILE A 181 -6.92 9.23 -2.55
C ILE A 181 -7.97 10.15 -3.21
N PRO A 182 -9.25 10.12 -2.80
CA PRO A 182 -10.26 11.02 -3.36
C PRO A 182 -9.99 12.48 -3.05
N ILE A 183 -9.47 12.81 -1.86
CA ILE A 183 -9.05 14.18 -1.54
C ILE A 183 -8.00 14.64 -2.53
N LEU A 184 -6.93 13.86 -2.73
CA LEU A 184 -5.85 14.22 -3.65
C LEU A 184 -6.37 14.37 -5.08
N ALA A 185 -7.25 13.49 -5.55
CA ALA A 185 -7.84 13.60 -6.88
C ALA A 185 -8.67 14.88 -7.06
N ILE A 186 -9.56 15.20 -6.11
CA ILE A 186 -10.44 16.37 -6.19
C ILE A 186 -9.63 17.67 -6.03
N VAL A 187 -8.64 17.69 -5.14
CA VAL A 187 -7.73 18.82 -4.95
C VAL A 187 -6.92 19.08 -6.23
N ILE A 188 -6.38 18.05 -6.89
CA ILE A 188 -5.66 18.19 -8.16
C ILE A 188 -6.58 18.78 -9.24
N ILE A 189 -7.81 18.28 -9.36
CA ILE A 189 -8.80 18.82 -10.29
C ILE A 189 -9.06 20.31 -10.00
N SER A 190 -9.28 20.67 -8.73
CA SER A 190 -9.63 22.03 -8.32
C SER A 190 -8.48 23.02 -8.54
N ILE A 191 -7.26 22.64 -8.19
CA ILE A 191 -6.05 23.44 -8.45
C ILE A 191 -5.77 23.57 -9.94
N SER A 192 -6.04 22.52 -10.73
CA SER A 192 -5.75 22.59 -12.16
C SER A 192 -6.52 23.69 -12.87
N MET A 193 -7.73 23.99 -12.40
CA MET A 193 -8.53 25.12 -12.87
C MET A 193 -7.89 26.47 -12.51
N VAL A 194 -7.26 26.59 -11.35
CA VAL A 194 -6.50 27.79 -10.96
C VAL A 194 -5.24 27.94 -11.81
N GLY A 195 -4.56 26.82 -12.06
CA GLY A 195 -3.37 26.75 -12.91
C GLY A 195 -3.62 27.18 -14.35
N GLU A 196 -4.68 26.66 -14.99
CA GLU A 196 -5.10 27.06 -16.33
C GLU A 196 -5.40 28.57 -16.42
N GLU A 197 -6.00 29.15 -15.37
CA GLU A 197 -6.31 30.58 -15.35
C GLU A 197 -5.09 31.48 -15.26
N LYS A 198 -4.05 31.04 -14.54
CA LYS A 198 -2.75 31.71 -14.49
C LYS A 198 -2.07 31.68 -15.86
N LEU A 199 -2.04 30.52 -16.50
CA LEU A 199 -1.41 30.33 -17.81
C LEU A 199 -2.10 31.19 -18.89
N ASN A 200 -3.43 31.20 -18.91
CA ASN A 200 -4.21 31.95 -19.89
C ASN A 200 -4.23 33.48 -19.63
N GLY A 201 -3.55 33.98 -18.59
CA GLY A 201 -3.57 35.40 -18.20
C GLY A 201 -4.94 35.90 -17.72
N SER A 202 -5.96 35.05 -17.69
CA SER A 202 -7.32 35.38 -17.22
C SER A 202 -7.34 35.83 -15.76
N LEU A 203 -6.39 35.35 -14.96
CA LEU A 203 -6.19 35.77 -13.57
C LEU A 203 -5.58 37.19 -13.46
N PHE A 204 -4.95 37.70 -14.52
CA PHE A 204 -4.57 39.11 -14.63
C PHE A 204 -5.78 39.96 -15.03
N PHE A 205 -6.64 39.48 -15.92
CA PHE A 205 -7.88 40.19 -16.28
C PHE A 205 -8.86 40.31 -15.10
N SER A 206 -8.89 39.34 -14.17
CA SER A 206 -9.68 39.46 -12.94
C SER A 206 -9.22 40.60 -12.02
N LYS A 207 -7.98 41.10 -12.16
CA LYS A 207 -7.51 42.32 -11.45
C LYS A 207 -8.25 43.58 -11.87
N PHE A 208 -8.72 43.63 -13.10
CA PHE A 208 -9.43 44.79 -13.66
C PHE A 208 -10.94 44.68 -13.52
N GLN A 209 -11.43 43.52 -13.07
CA GLN A 209 -12.84 43.34 -12.74
C GLN A 209 -13.09 43.84 -11.31
N PRO A 210 -14.26 44.44 -11.03
CA PRO A 210 -14.62 44.92 -9.69
C PRO A 210 -15.01 43.74 -8.77
N ILE A 211 -14.16 42.72 -8.69
CA ILE A 211 -14.38 41.50 -7.91
C ILE A 211 -13.28 41.41 -6.85
N ARG A 212 -13.66 41.20 -5.59
CA ARG A 212 -12.68 41.08 -4.50
C ARG A 212 -11.94 39.74 -4.62
N THR A 213 -10.66 39.70 -4.25
CA THR A 213 -9.86 38.47 -4.17
C THR A 213 -10.53 37.37 -3.39
N ARG A 214 -11.08 37.74 -2.24
CA ARG A 214 -11.81 36.85 -1.36
C ARG A 214 -12.90 36.10 -2.11
N ASP A 215 -13.64 36.78 -2.98
CA ASP A 215 -14.73 36.18 -3.75
C ASP A 215 -14.19 35.18 -4.78
N VAL A 216 -12.99 35.39 -5.32
CA VAL A 216 -12.32 34.45 -6.24
C VAL A 216 -11.86 33.21 -5.48
N VAL A 217 -11.09 33.38 -4.40
CA VAL A 217 -10.55 32.28 -3.59
C VAL A 217 -11.68 31.44 -3.00
N LEU A 218 -12.69 32.08 -2.41
CA LEU A 218 -13.87 31.38 -1.89
C LEU A 218 -14.65 30.66 -2.98
N SER A 219 -14.77 31.24 -4.18
CA SER A 219 -15.47 30.56 -5.28
C SER A 219 -14.74 29.28 -5.71
N LYS A 220 -13.40 29.26 -5.68
CA LYS A 220 -12.60 28.06 -5.99
C LYS A 220 -12.79 26.98 -4.93
N LEU A 221 -12.67 27.34 -3.66
CA LEU A 221 -12.95 26.45 -2.54
C LEU A 221 -14.36 25.84 -2.63
N LEU A 222 -15.38 26.67 -2.90
CA LEU A 222 -16.77 26.21 -3.02
C LEU A 222 -16.97 25.26 -4.21
N VAL A 223 -16.26 25.47 -5.32
CA VAL A 223 -16.29 24.53 -6.44
C VAL A 223 -15.68 23.19 -6.06
N GLY A 224 -14.51 23.20 -5.41
CA GLY A 224 -13.90 21.97 -4.87
C GLY A 224 -14.83 21.26 -3.89
N LEU A 225 -15.50 22.00 -3.00
CA LEU A 225 -16.43 21.46 -2.02
C LEU A 225 -17.64 20.81 -2.69
N VAL A 226 -18.20 21.43 -3.73
CA VAL A 226 -19.30 20.81 -4.50
C VAL A 226 -18.83 19.53 -5.20
N LEU A 227 -17.60 19.50 -5.72
CA LEU A 227 -17.04 18.28 -6.30
C LEU A 227 -16.86 17.18 -5.26
N ALA A 228 -16.44 17.52 -4.04
CA ALA A 228 -16.36 16.58 -2.92
C ALA A 228 -17.74 16.05 -2.50
N ILE A 229 -18.75 16.91 -2.44
CA ILE A 229 -20.14 16.49 -2.16
C ILE A 229 -20.66 15.56 -3.25
N LEU A 230 -20.44 15.89 -4.53
CA LEU A 230 -20.83 15.03 -5.66
C LEU A 230 -20.12 13.68 -5.60
N TYR A 231 -18.82 13.67 -5.28
CA TYR A 231 -18.07 12.45 -5.06
C TYR A 231 -18.70 11.60 -3.94
N SER A 232 -18.98 12.17 -2.77
CA SER A 232 -19.59 11.44 -1.65
C SER A 232 -20.94 10.83 -2.04
N ILE A 233 -21.77 11.58 -2.77
CA ILE A 233 -23.07 11.07 -3.27
C ILE A 233 -22.86 9.91 -4.24
N PHE A 234 -21.94 10.02 -5.21
CA PHE A 234 -21.69 8.94 -6.17
C PHE A 234 -21.05 7.72 -5.51
N ALA A 235 -20.12 7.90 -4.58
CA ALA A 235 -19.51 6.80 -3.83
C ALA A 235 -20.59 6.02 -3.07
N ILE A 236 -21.43 6.72 -2.30
CA ILE A 236 -22.55 6.08 -1.57
C ILE A 236 -23.50 5.37 -2.54
N ALA A 237 -23.91 6.03 -3.63
CA ALA A 237 -24.82 5.44 -4.59
C ALA A 237 -24.23 4.19 -5.27
N PHE A 238 -22.96 4.24 -5.70
CA PHE A 238 -22.31 3.11 -6.35
C PHE A 238 -22.08 1.95 -5.39
N SER A 239 -21.59 2.18 -4.18
CA SER A 239 -21.42 1.12 -3.18
C SER A 239 -22.76 0.43 -2.86
N LEU A 240 -23.86 1.18 -2.71
CA LEU A 240 -25.19 0.59 -2.47
C LEU A 240 -25.69 -0.21 -3.68
N ILE A 241 -25.58 0.33 -4.90
CA ILE A 241 -26.00 -0.36 -6.14
C ILE A 241 -25.18 -1.63 -6.37
N LEU A 242 -23.87 -1.54 -6.20
CA LEU A 242 -22.93 -2.64 -6.40
C LEU A 242 -23.12 -3.74 -5.35
N SER A 243 -23.30 -3.37 -4.08
CA SER A 243 -23.64 -4.30 -3.01
C SER A 243 -24.93 -5.05 -3.28
N ARG A 244 -25.98 -4.35 -3.76
CA ARG A 244 -27.24 -4.99 -4.14
C ARG A 244 -27.07 -5.95 -5.31
N LYS A 245 -26.24 -5.61 -6.30
CA LYS A 245 -25.91 -6.50 -7.43
C LYS A 245 -25.06 -7.70 -7.02
N ALA A 246 -24.25 -7.58 -5.98
CA ALA A 246 -23.46 -8.66 -5.41
C ALA A 246 -24.30 -9.67 -4.61
N GLY A 247 -25.60 -9.39 -4.40
CA GLY A 247 -26.53 -10.28 -3.71
C GLY A 247 -26.75 -9.94 -2.23
N TYR A 248 -26.13 -8.88 -1.71
CA TYR A 248 -26.27 -8.52 -0.29
C TYR A 248 -27.69 -8.00 0.02
N PRO A 249 -28.35 -8.54 1.05
CA PRO A 249 -29.69 -8.14 1.45
C PRO A 249 -29.69 -6.80 2.20
N TRP A 250 -30.76 -6.00 2.08
CA TRP A 250 -30.81 -4.63 2.64
C TRP A 250 -31.08 -4.60 4.15
N LEU A 251 -32.00 -5.47 4.62
CA LEU A 251 -32.31 -5.82 6.03
C LEU A 251 -32.16 -4.70 7.05
N ASN A 252 -32.75 -3.54 6.75
CA ASN A 252 -32.69 -2.34 7.59
C ASN A 252 -31.28 -1.95 8.08
N GLY A 253 -30.20 -2.30 7.36
CA GLY A 253 -28.82 -2.09 7.81
C GLY A 253 -28.45 -0.64 8.14
N HIS A 254 -29.22 0.33 7.64
CA HIS A 254 -29.12 1.74 8.03
C HIS A 254 -29.44 2.02 9.52
N LEU A 255 -30.13 1.10 10.21
CA LEU A 255 -30.50 1.16 11.63
C LEU A 255 -29.62 0.26 12.51
N GLU A 256 -28.55 -0.28 11.96
CA GLU A 256 -27.57 -1.07 12.71
C GLU A 256 -26.81 -0.19 13.71
N VAL A 257 -26.43 -0.75 14.85
CA VAL A 257 -25.70 -0.04 15.91
C VAL A 257 -24.20 -0.25 15.78
N TYR A 258 -23.45 0.81 16.09
CA TYR A 258 -21.98 0.79 16.13
C TYR A 258 -21.53 1.30 17.50
N ARG A 259 -20.79 0.47 18.25
CA ARG A 259 -20.22 0.78 19.57
C ARG A 259 -19.19 1.91 19.47
N ILE A 260 -19.18 2.79 20.47
CA ILE A 260 -18.12 3.78 20.68
C ILE A 260 -17.30 3.35 21.89
N PHE A 261 -16.03 3.03 21.67
CA PHE A 261 -15.06 2.77 22.72
C PHE A 261 -14.70 4.09 23.41
N THR A 262 -14.92 4.15 24.72
CA THR A 262 -14.73 5.33 25.57
C THR A 262 -13.92 4.97 26.82
N GLU A 263 -13.11 5.91 27.33
CA GLU A 263 -12.31 5.71 28.55
C GLU A 263 -13.18 5.44 29.80
N ASP A 264 -14.40 5.98 29.83
CA ASP A 264 -15.34 5.84 30.95
C ASP A 264 -16.13 4.50 30.92
N GLY A 265 -15.93 3.66 29.89
CA GLY A 265 -16.65 2.40 29.72
C GLY A 265 -18.15 2.56 29.50
N SER A 266 -18.63 3.77 29.18
CA SER A 266 -20.05 4.05 29.01
C SER A 266 -20.61 3.49 27.70
N PHE A 267 -21.86 3.01 27.75
CA PHE A 267 -22.58 2.55 26.55
C PHE A 267 -22.96 3.74 25.66
N LYS A 268 -22.09 4.06 24.71
CA LYS A 268 -22.35 5.05 23.67
C LYS A 268 -22.32 4.36 22.30
N TYR A 269 -23.25 4.75 21.44
CA TYR A 269 -23.40 4.14 20.12
C TYR A 269 -23.87 5.16 19.08
N TYR A 270 -23.69 4.82 17.80
CA TYR A 270 -24.34 5.48 16.69
C TYR A 270 -25.13 4.49 15.86
N LEU A 271 -26.25 4.94 15.30
CA LEU A 271 -26.90 4.21 14.21
C LEU A 271 -26.10 4.37 12.92
N ALA A 272 -26.15 3.37 12.03
CA ALA A 272 -25.36 3.33 10.80
C ALA A 272 -25.53 4.59 9.93
N TYR A 273 -26.77 5.08 9.76
CA TYR A 273 -27.03 6.31 9.01
C TYR A 273 -26.43 7.55 9.68
N GLU A 274 -26.44 7.63 11.02
CA GLU A 274 -25.87 8.74 11.79
C GLU A 274 -24.35 8.76 11.67
N LEU A 275 -23.73 7.58 11.81
CA LEU A 275 -22.31 7.39 11.63
C LEU A 275 -21.88 7.79 10.21
N LEU A 276 -22.63 7.36 9.19
CA LEU A 276 -22.35 7.71 7.80
C LEU A 276 -22.41 9.23 7.57
N ILE A 277 -23.42 9.91 8.10
CA ILE A 277 -23.52 11.37 8.00
C ILE A 277 -22.28 12.03 8.62
N ARG A 278 -21.84 11.57 9.80
CA ARG A 278 -20.64 12.09 10.47
C ARG A 278 -19.38 11.82 9.66
N ILE A 279 -19.23 10.63 9.09
CA ILE A 279 -18.11 10.28 8.21
C ILE A 279 -18.02 11.25 7.03
N VAL A 280 -19.15 11.50 6.35
CA VAL A 280 -19.21 12.43 5.22
C VAL A 280 -18.88 13.86 5.67
N LEU A 281 -19.43 14.31 6.79
CA LEU A 281 -19.16 15.67 7.31
C LEU A 281 -17.67 15.86 7.64
N TYR A 282 -17.06 14.91 8.34
CA TYR A 282 -15.64 14.98 8.70
C TYR A 282 -14.74 14.85 7.47
N PHE A 283 -15.12 14.04 6.48
CA PHE A 283 -14.46 14.00 5.17
C PHE A 283 -14.49 15.38 4.50
N LEU A 284 -15.63 16.08 4.51
CA LEU A 284 -15.73 17.43 3.93
C LEU A 284 -14.90 18.46 4.70
N MET A 285 -14.80 18.35 6.03
CA MET A 285 -13.92 19.20 6.85
C MET A 285 -12.44 18.97 6.50
N MET A 286 -12.03 17.70 6.38
CA MET A 286 -10.68 17.33 5.96
C MET A 286 -10.40 17.81 4.52
N PHE A 287 -11.37 17.66 3.62
CA PHE A 287 -11.26 18.17 2.26
C PHE A 287 -11.03 19.69 2.24
N MET A 288 -11.79 20.46 3.02
CA MET A 288 -11.58 21.92 3.13
C MET A 288 -10.19 22.27 3.64
N PHE A 289 -9.66 21.52 4.61
CA PHE A 289 -8.29 21.69 5.09
C PHE A 289 -7.26 21.48 3.96
N PHE A 290 -7.35 20.38 3.22
CA PHE A 290 -6.40 20.12 2.13
C PHE A 290 -6.57 21.07 0.93
N GLU A 291 -7.80 21.43 0.56
CA GLU A 291 -8.07 22.37 -0.52
C GLU A 291 -7.59 23.79 -0.18
N SER A 292 -7.77 24.24 1.06
CA SER A 292 -7.26 25.55 1.50
C SER A 292 -5.73 25.60 1.57
N LEU A 293 -5.07 24.53 2.03
CA LEU A 293 -3.63 24.37 1.99
C LEU A 293 -3.11 24.38 0.54
N ALA A 294 -3.80 23.67 -0.34
CA ALA A 294 -3.52 23.64 -1.76
C ALA A 294 -3.60 25.04 -2.40
N LEU A 295 -4.69 25.77 -2.16
CA LEU A 295 -4.85 27.14 -2.64
C LEU A 295 -3.76 28.08 -2.10
N LEU A 296 -3.35 27.92 -0.84
CA LEU A 296 -2.23 28.68 -0.26
C LEU A 296 -0.92 28.39 -1.01
N ILE A 297 -0.60 27.12 -1.26
CA ILE A 297 0.58 26.73 -2.05
C ILE A 297 0.50 27.30 -3.46
N SER A 298 -0.67 27.23 -4.09
CA SER A 298 -0.91 27.84 -5.40
C SER A 298 -0.59 29.33 -5.39
N THR A 299 -0.81 30.10 -4.32
CA THR A 299 -0.39 31.52 -4.33
C THR A 299 1.11 31.75 -4.43
N LYS A 300 1.94 30.79 -3.99
CA LYS A 300 3.40 30.92 -3.92
C LYS A 300 4.13 30.34 -5.12
N VAL A 301 3.52 29.37 -5.79
CA VAL A 301 4.13 28.64 -6.90
C VAL A 301 3.66 29.23 -8.23
N LYS A 302 4.58 29.38 -9.17
CA LYS A 302 4.33 30.04 -10.47
C LYS A 302 3.70 29.11 -11.51
N ASN A 303 4.06 27.83 -11.49
CA ASN A 303 3.70 26.87 -12.53
C ASN A 303 2.74 25.84 -11.94
N HIS A 304 1.54 25.75 -12.52
CA HIS A 304 0.50 24.75 -12.24
C HIS A 304 1.03 23.33 -12.00
N PHE A 305 1.95 22.88 -12.87
CA PHE A 305 2.55 21.56 -12.78
C PHE A 305 3.38 21.37 -11.49
N SER A 306 4.08 22.41 -11.06
CA SER A 306 4.82 22.40 -9.80
C SER A 306 3.90 22.43 -8.57
N GLU A 307 2.72 23.04 -8.67
CA GLU A 307 1.73 23.07 -7.59
C GLU A 307 1.25 21.66 -7.27
N ILE A 308 0.78 20.95 -8.30
CA ILE A 308 0.32 19.57 -8.19
C ILE A 308 1.43 18.69 -7.58
N PHE A 309 2.67 18.83 -8.07
CA PHE A 309 3.77 18.01 -7.62
C PHE A 309 4.11 18.25 -6.14
N VAL A 310 4.23 19.51 -5.71
CA VAL A 310 4.50 19.86 -4.30
C VAL A 310 3.44 19.30 -3.37
N ILE A 311 2.16 19.47 -3.72
CA ILE A 311 1.06 18.99 -2.89
C ILE A 311 1.04 17.47 -2.82
N SER A 312 1.23 16.80 -3.97
CA SER A 312 1.31 15.34 -4.03
C SER A 312 2.48 14.80 -3.19
N THR A 313 3.63 15.46 -3.24
CA THR A 313 4.80 15.09 -2.43
C THR A 313 4.55 15.28 -0.93
N ILE A 314 3.98 16.42 -0.51
CA ILE A 314 3.67 16.67 0.91
C ILE A 314 2.69 15.61 1.42
N LEU A 315 1.63 15.33 0.68
CA LEU A 315 0.63 14.33 1.05
C LEU A 315 1.22 12.92 1.11
N LEU A 316 2.06 12.55 0.12
CA LEU A 316 2.73 11.26 0.10
C LEU A 316 3.68 11.09 1.29
N ILE A 317 4.48 12.10 1.61
CA ILE A 317 5.39 12.08 2.77
C ILE A 317 4.59 11.92 4.06
N LEU A 318 3.55 12.74 4.27
CA LEU A 318 2.71 12.65 5.45
C LEU A 318 2.06 11.27 5.56
N TYR A 319 1.54 10.72 4.46
CA TYR A 319 0.95 9.39 4.42
C TYR A 319 1.94 8.30 4.78
N VAL A 320 3.13 8.32 4.18
CA VAL A 320 4.18 7.33 4.44
C VAL A 320 4.65 7.40 5.89
N LEU A 321 4.87 8.61 6.43
CA LEU A 321 5.28 8.79 7.83
C LEU A 321 4.20 8.31 8.80
N THR A 322 2.94 8.66 8.56
CA THR A 322 1.80 8.29 9.43
C THR A 322 1.62 6.78 9.54
N ASN A 323 1.73 6.08 8.41
CA ASN A 323 1.52 4.63 8.40
C ASN A 323 2.72 3.86 8.96
N SER A 324 3.92 4.41 8.82
CA SER A 324 5.16 3.72 9.17
C SER A 324 5.59 3.93 10.63
N PHE A 325 5.20 5.04 11.25
CA PHE A 325 5.67 5.41 12.59
C PHE A 325 4.49 5.66 13.53
N GLU A 326 4.42 4.91 14.63
CA GLU A 326 3.40 5.08 15.68
C GLU A 326 3.38 6.51 16.25
N SER A 327 4.54 7.16 16.41
CA SER A 327 4.62 8.55 16.87
C SER A 327 3.93 9.57 15.96
N PHE A 328 3.64 9.19 14.71
CA PHE A 328 2.87 10.02 13.77
C PHE A 328 1.38 9.64 13.73
N ARG A 329 0.94 8.56 14.39
CA ARG A 329 -0.47 8.15 14.50
C ARG A 329 -1.21 8.91 15.62
N LEU A 330 -1.03 10.23 15.65
CA LEU A 330 -1.68 11.11 16.62
C LEU A 330 -3.00 11.64 16.06
N ALA A 331 -3.99 11.85 16.94
CA ALA A 331 -5.31 12.38 16.58
C ALA A 331 -5.25 13.69 15.76
N PHE A 332 -4.23 14.54 15.99
CA PHE A 332 -4.00 15.82 15.31
C PHE A 332 -3.08 15.73 14.09
N ASN A 333 -2.71 14.53 13.63
CA ASN A 333 -2.11 14.35 12.32
C ASN A 333 -3.21 14.27 11.25
N PRO A 334 -3.24 15.18 10.25
CA PRO A 334 -4.32 15.25 9.28
C PRO A 334 -4.46 13.99 8.42
N VAL A 335 -3.40 13.22 8.20
CA VAL A 335 -3.51 11.96 7.44
C VAL A 335 -4.05 10.84 8.32
N TYR A 336 -3.68 10.78 9.60
CA TYR A 336 -4.25 9.82 10.54
C TYR A 336 -5.74 10.10 10.79
N SER A 337 -6.14 11.38 10.85
CA SER A 337 -7.53 11.79 11.01
C SER A 337 -8.44 11.39 9.84
N LEU A 338 -7.88 10.99 8.68
CA LEU A 338 -8.64 10.41 7.56
C LEU A 338 -9.10 8.97 7.81
N ASN A 339 -8.59 8.30 8.85
CA ASN A 339 -9.19 7.08 9.39
C ASN A 339 -10.45 7.44 10.18
N ILE A 340 -11.45 8.00 9.50
CA ILE A 340 -12.55 8.72 10.14
C ILE A 340 -13.39 7.79 11.01
N LYS A 341 -13.73 6.59 10.53
CA LYS A 341 -14.52 5.61 11.28
C LYS A 341 -13.86 5.28 12.61
N ASN A 342 -12.59 4.87 12.58
CA ASN A 342 -11.87 4.44 13.77
C ASN A 342 -11.62 5.61 14.74
N ASN A 343 -11.46 6.84 14.24
CA ASN A 343 -11.35 8.01 15.12
C ASN A 343 -12.68 8.35 15.82
N ILE A 344 -13.82 8.09 15.19
CA ILE A 344 -15.16 8.31 15.76
C ILE A 344 -15.51 7.24 16.79
N LEU A 345 -15.30 5.98 16.42
CA LEU A 345 -15.75 4.83 17.20
C LEU A 345 -14.69 4.32 18.18
N GLY A 346 -13.40 4.55 17.93
CA GLY A 346 -12.34 3.72 18.50
C GLY A 346 -12.23 2.37 17.78
N TYR A 347 -11.25 1.56 18.15
CA TYR A 347 -11.06 0.22 17.59
C TYR A 347 -10.18 -0.64 18.50
N ILE A 348 -10.18 -1.95 18.29
CA ILE A 348 -9.27 -2.87 18.98
C ILE A 348 -8.10 -3.17 18.04
N GLU A 349 -6.87 -3.03 18.55
CA GLU A 349 -5.65 -3.38 17.84
C GLU A 349 -5.04 -4.63 18.49
N TYR A 350 -4.79 -5.66 17.69
CA TYR A 350 -4.13 -6.88 18.14
C TYR A 350 -2.62 -6.70 18.09
N SER A 351 -1.99 -6.65 19.25
CA SER A 351 -0.54 -6.67 19.37
C SER A 351 -0.06 -8.09 19.65
N LYS A 352 0.93 -8.56 18.90
CA LYS A 352 1.54 -9.86 19.15
C LYS A 352 2.63 -9.68 20.21
N SER A 353 2.31 -9.99 21.47
CA SER A 353 3.24 -9.93 22.60
C SER A 353 3.61 -11.35 23.04
N LYS A 354 4.87 -11.74 22.87
CA LYS A 354 5.50 -12.94 23.46
C LYS A 354 4.71 -14.26 23.37
N ASN A 355 4.05 -14.53 22.24
CA ASN A 355 3.21 -15.70 21.92
C ASN A 355 1.71 -15.60 22.27
N TYR A 356 1.26 -14.47 22.80
CA TYR A 356 -0.17 -14.17 22.98
C TYR A 356 -0.59 -13.02 22.07
N LEU A 357 -1.84 -13.06 21.60
CA LEU A 357 -2.49 -11.92 20.98
C LEU A 357 -3.01 -11.06 22.13
N GLU A 358 -2.38 -9.91 22.35
CA GLU A 358 -2.82 -8.91 23.31
C GLU A 358 -3.78 -7.94 22.61
N GLU A 359 -4.98 -7.80 23.15
CA GLU A 359 -5.99 -6.88 22.65
C GLU A 359 -5.79 -5.51 23.26
N ILE A 360 -5.48 -4.52 22.43
CA ILE A 360 -5.31 -3.13 22.86
C ILE A 360 -6.54 -2.35 22.43
N TYR A 361 -7.33 -1.91 23.40
CA TYR A 361 -8.48 -1.04 23.18
C TYR A 361 -8.04 0.39 22.91
N ILE A 362 -8.24 0.86 21.69
CA ILE A 362 -7.94 2.23 21.29
C ILE A 362 -9.23 3.03 21.35
N VAL A 363 -9.28 3.92 22.34
CA VAL A 363 -10.42 4.80 22.60
C VAL A 363 -10.62 5.77 21.44
N ASN A 364 -11.87 6.19 21.24
CA ASN A 364 -12.19 7.20 20.25
C ASN A 364 -11.47 8.54 20.50
N ASN A 365 -10.96 9.16 19.44
CA ASN A 365 -10.31 10.47 19.52
C ASN A 365 -11.31 11.64 19.52
N GLY A 366 -12.60 11.34 19.35
CA GLY A 366 -13.67 12.33 19.31
C GLY A 366 -13.67 13.16 18.03
N TYR A 367 -14.20 14.39 18.11
CA TYR A 367 -14.43 15.28 16.96
C TYR A 367 -13.57 16.55 16.93
N ILE A 368 -12.82 16.83 18.00
CA ILE A 368 -12.13 18.11 18.23
C ILE A 368 -11.12 18.39 17.12
N GLN A 369 -10.38 17.37 16.67
CA GLN A 369 -9.40 17.46 15.60
C GLN A 369 -10.00 18.01 14.29
N TYR A 370 -11.22 17.61 13.92
CA TYR A 370 -11.87 18.09 12.70
C TYR A 370 -12.23 19.57 12.76
N TYR A 371 -12.62 20.08 13.94
CA TYR A 371 -12.83 21.51 14.16
C TYR A 371 -11.52 22.30 14.11
N VAL A 372 -10.42 21.75 14.62
CA VAL A 372 -9.09 22.37 14.50
C VAL A 372 -8.69 22.49 13.03
N TYR A 373 -8.88 21.44 12.21
CA TYR A 373 -8.60 21.52 10.78
C TYR A 373 -9.52 22.51 10.05
N LEU A 374 -10.78 22.64 10.46
CA LEU A 374 -11.67 23.67 9.93
C LEU A 374 -11.13 25.08 10.25
N ILE A 375 -10.69 25.34 11.49
CA ILE A 375 -10.10 26.62 11.87
C ILE A 375 -8.81 26.88 11.06
N LEU A 376 -7.94 25.90 10.93
CA LEU A 376 -6.73 25.99 10.11
C LEU A 376 -7.06 26.26 8.64
N SER A 377 -8.12 25.67 8.11
CA SER A 377 -8.56 25.93 6.73
C SER A 377 -8.94 27.39 6.52
N ILE A 378 -9.63 28.00 7.50
CA ILE A 378 -9.98 29.42 7.48
C ILE A 378 -8.70 30.28 7.53
N VAL A 379 -7.72 29.93 8.38
CA VAL A 379 -6.42 30.62 8.43
C VAL A 379 -5.69 30.54 7.09
N PHE A 380 -5.64 29.38 6.46
CA PHE A 380 -5.01 29.21 5.14
C PHE A 380 -5.71 30.02 4.05
N LEU A 381 -7.04 30.12 4.09
CA LEU A 381 -7.80 30.97 3.17
C LEU A 381 -7.47 32.46 3.35
N PHE A 382 -7.39 32.94 4.59
CA PHE A 382 -6.97 34.32 4.88
C PHE A 382 -5.54 34.60 4.40
N LEU A 383 -4.62 33.66 4.62
CA LEU A 383 -3.23 33.77 4.13
C LEU A 383 -3.14 33.72 2.60
N SER A 384 -3.99 32.92 1.96
CA SER A 384 -4.11 32.83 0.50
C SER A 384 -4.60 34.15 -0.08
N GLU A 385 -5.63 34.76 0.52
CA GLU A 385 -6.17 36.07 0.09
C GLU A 385 -5.08 37.15 0.09
N LYS A 386 -4.30 37.26 1.17
CA LYS A 386 -3.24 38.28 1.32
C LYS A 386 -2.11 38.11 0.31
N ASN A 387 -1.80 36.87 -0.07
CA ASN A 387 -0.68 36.52 -0.92
C ASN A 387 -1.05 36.31 -2.39
N TRP A 388 -2.34 36.35 -2.74
CA TRP A 388 -2.85 36.05 -4.09
C TRP A 388 -2.22 36.92 -5.19
N TRP A 389 -1.74 38.12 -4.84
CA TRP A 389 -1.32 39.15 -5.79
C TRP A 389 0.17 39.35 -6.02
N THR A 390 1.06 38.48 -5.51
CA THR A 390 2.49 38.61 -5.82
C THR A 390 2.80 38.23 -7.27
N VAL A 391 2.47 39.11 -8.21
CA VAL A 391 3.05 39.12 -9.56
C VAL A 391 4.47 39.63 -9.41
N ARG A 392 5.41 38.70 -9.23
CA ARG A 392 6.83 39.05 -9.32
C ARG A 392 7.14 39.41 -10.76
N GLU A 393 7.42 40.69 -11.00
CA GLU A 393 7.99 41.19 -12.25
C GLU A 393 9.06 40.22 -12.74
N GLY A 394 8.98 39.87 -14.02
CA GLY A 394 10.02 39.09 -14.68
C GLY A 394 11.33 39.86 -14.57
N GLN A 395 12.18 39.48 -13.61
CA GLN A 395 13.55 39.97 -13.57
C GLN A 395 14.16 39.67 -14.95
N LYS A 396 14.49 40.73 -15.70
CA LYS A 396 15.34 40.64 -16.89
C LYS A 396 16.69 40.09 -16.44
N ARG A 397 16.81 38.76 -16.43
CA ARG A 397 18.10 38.11 -16.26
C ARG A 397 18.89 38.36 -17.54
N LYS A 398 20.06 38.97 -17.43
CA LYS A 398 21.07 38.94 -18.50
C LYS A 398 21.33 37.48 -18.83
N GLY A 399 20.78 37.00 -19.93
CA GLY A 399 21.03 35.65 -20.41
C GLY A 399 22.48 35.56 -20.88
N LYS A 400 23.21 34.57 -20.38
CA LYS A 400 24.39 34.07 -21.12
C LYS A 400 23.83 33.44 -22.39
N SER A 401 24.37 33.78 -23.57
CA SER A 401 23.95 33.13 -24.81
C SER A 401 24.31 31.64 -24.72
N ALA A 402 23.34 30.76 -24.97
CA ALA A 402 23.64 29.35 -25.12
C ALA A 402 24.54 29.16 -26.34
N GLU A 403 25.68 28.49 -26.16
CA GLU A 403 26.68 28.29 -27.22
C GLU A 403 26.21 27.32 -28.31
N SER A 404 25.12 26.57 -28.08
CA SER A 404 24.51 25.67 -29.07
C SER A 404 22.99 25.50 -28.86
N HIS A 405 22.26 25.19 -29.94
CA HIS A 405 20.82 24.86 -29.88
C HIS A 405 20.52 23.65 -28.99
N PHE A 406 21.45 22.69 -28.88
CA PHE A 406 21.28 21.57 -27.97
C PHE A 406 21.41 22.03 -26.51
N GLY A 407 22.43 22.82 -26.20
CA GLY A 407 22.60 23.45 -24.89
C GLY A 407 21.38 24.28 -24.49
N PHE A 408 20.78 24.99 -25.44
CA PHE A 408 19.55 25.75 -25.22
C PHE A 408 18.36 24.87 -24.78
N GLU A 409 18.08 23.75 -25.47
CA GLU A 409 16.98 22.85 -25.11
C GLU A 409 17.21 22.18 -23.74
N ALA A 410 18.44 21.72 -23.46
CA ALA A 410 18.79 21.14 -22.16
C ALA A 410 18.72 22.19 -21.02
N GLU A 411 19.16 23.42 -21.29
CA GLU A 411 19.08 24.52 -20.34
C GLU A 411 17.63 24.94 -20.07
N LYS A 412 16.76 24.91 -21.09
CA LYS A 412 15.32 25.18 -20.95
C LYS A 412 14.67 24.22 -19.96
N LEU A 413 15.00 22.93 -20.05
CA LEU A 413 14.51 21.91 -19.13
C LEU A 413 15.09 22.07 -17.72
N THR A 414 16.41 22.22 -17.58
CA THR A 414 17.09 22.24 -16.27
C THR A 414 16.91 23.54 -15.49
N LYS A 415 16.75 24.68 -16.17
CA LYS A 415 16.47 25.98 -15.53
C LYS A 415 15.00 26.21 -15.25
N ALA A 416 14.10 25.34 -15.73
CA ALA A 416 12.69 25.42 -15.40
C ALA A 416 12.51 25.31 -13.86
N PRO A 417 11.71 26.20 -13.23
CA PRO A 417 11.43 26.11 -11.78
C PRO A 417 10.88 24.74 -11.37
N SER A 418 10.11 24.11 -12.27
CA SER A 418 9.57 22.77 -12.08
C SER A 418 10.66 21.71 -11.91
N PHE A 419 11.77 21.81 -12.64
CA PHE A 419 12.87 20.86 -12.55
C PHE A 419 13.52 20.83 -11.16
N LYS A 420 13.81 22.01 -10.60
CA LYS A 420 14.38 22.12 -9.25
C LYS A 420 13.44 21.58 -8.19
N ILE A 421 12.16 21.96 -8.27
CA ILE A 421 11.12 21.47 -7.36
C ILE A 421 11.03 19.95 -7.42
N MET A 422 11.06 19.39 -8.64
CA MET A 422 11.02 17.94 -8.81
C MET A 422 12.23 17.24 -8.19
N ILE A 423 13.45 17.77 -8.37
CA ILE A 423 14.65 17.18 -7.72
C ILE A 423 14.49 17.17 -6.20
N PHE A 424 14.12 18.30 -5.59
CA PHE A 424 13.96 18.39 -4.14
C PHE A 424 12.89 17.43 -3.61
N ALA A 425 11.76 17.33 -4.32
CA ALA A 425 10.71 16.43 -3.94
C ALA A 425 11.09 14.96 -4.14
N SER A 426 11.82 14.60 -5.22
CA SER A 426 12.39 13.25 -5.37
C SER A 426 13.32 12.91 -4.22
N ILE A 427 14.27 13.79 -3.89
CA ILE A 427 15.19 13.58 -2.76
C ILE A 427 14.39 13.35 -1.48
N SER A 428 13.37 14.17 -1.21
CA SER A 428 12.53 14.05 -0.02
C SER A 428 11.79 12.72 0.03
N ILE A 429 11.19 12.27 -1.10
CA ILE A 429 10.50 10.98 -1.20
C ILE A 429 11.47 9.83 -0.91
N PHE A 430 12.65 9.83 -1.53
CA PHE A 430 13.64 8.78 -1.33
C PHE A 430 14.18 8.74 0.10
N ILE A 431 14.43 9.88 0.74
CA ILE A 431 14.83 9.95 2.15
C ILE A 431 13.74 9.37 3.05
N VAL A 432 12.47 9.69 2.80
CA VAL A 432 11.35 9.17 3.60
C VAL A 432 11.18 7.67 3.42
N ILE A 433 11.20 7.17 2.17
CA ILE A 433 11.15 5.73 1.88
C ILE A 433 12.31 5.00 2.57
N PHE A 434 13.51 5.56 2.50
CA PHE A 434 14.69 5.00 3.16
C PHE A 434 14.57 5.03 4.70
N SER A 435 14.05 6.11 5.27
CA SER A 435 13.85 6.22 6.72
C SER A 435 12.85 5.19 7.23
N VAL A 436 11.77 4.95 6.47
CA VAL A 436 10.80 3.88 6.76
C VAL A 436 11.43 2.51 6.68
N LEU A 437 12.25 2.26 5.65
CA LEU A 437 12.99 1.01 5.50
C LEU A 437 13.87 0.79 6.74
N ILE A 438 14.75 1.73 7.08
CA ILE A 438 15.60 1.63 8.29
C ILE A 438 14.77 1.38 9.54
N ALA A 439 13.67 2.11 9.74
CA ALA A 439 12.85 1.96 10.95
C ALA A 439 12.22 0.56 11.09
N LYS A 440 11.78 -0.03 9.99
CA LYS A 440 11.32 -1.44 9.97
C LYS A 440 12.45 -2.40 10.33
N ASP A 441 13.65 -2.10 9.82
CA ASP A 441 14.77 -3.01 9.90
C ASP A 441 15.50 -2.95 11.24
N ILE A 442 15.57 -1.78 11.90
CA ILE A 442 16.09 -1.67 13.27
C ILE A 442 15.33 -2.61 14.20
N LYS A 443 13.99 -2.70 14.09
CA LYS A 443 13.18 -3.62 14.92
C LYS A 443 13.57 -5.08 14.71
N MET A 444 14.01 -5.45 13.51
CA MET A 444 14.37 -6.82 13.14
C MET A 444 15.86 -7.13 13.32
N ASP A 445 16.73 -6.13 13.15
CA ASP A 445 18.16 -6.28 13.39
C ASP A 445 18.41 -6.50 14.89
N ASP A 446 17.71 -5.76 15.76
CA ASP A 446 17.68 -6.01 17.21
C ASP A 446 17.34 -7.47 17.57
N TYR A 447 16.53 -8.15 16.75
CA TYR A 447 16.11 -9.52 16.98
C TYR A 447 17.27 -10.52 16.77
N ASN A 448 18.13 -10.29 15.78
CA ASN A 448 19.19 -11.22 15.39
C ASN A 448 20.59 -10.79 15.87
N SER A 449 20.92 -9.50 15.83
CA SER A 449 22.28 -8.98 16.10
C SER A 449 22.57 -8.73 17.58
N ASN A 450 21.54 -8.69 18.44
CA ASN A 450 21.69 -8.55 19.90
C ASN A 450 21.48 -9.87 20.67
N GLY A 451 21.44 -11.01 19.97
CA GLY A 451 21.25 -12.33 20.61
C GLY A 451 19.84 -12.52 21.15
N ARG A 452 18.88 -11.66 20.75
CA ARG A 452 17.49 -11.73 21.19
C ARG A 452 16.79 -12.99 20.69
N LEU A 453 17.11 -13.47 19.49
CA LEU A 453 16.71 -14.81 19.02
C LEU A 453 17.21 -15.91 19.96
N ALA A 454 18.48 -15.86 20.36
CA ALA A 454 19.03 -16.82 21.33
C ALA A 454 18.34 -16.69 22.70
N PHE A 455 18.00 -15.48 23.13
CA PHE A 455 17.24 -15.22 24.36
C PHE A 455 15.80 -15.76 24.28
N ASP A 456 15.10 -15.56 23.17
CA ASP A 456 13.73 -16.03 22.97
C ASP A 456 13.69 -17.57 22.85
N ILE A 457 14.66 -18.17 22.14
CA ILE A 457 14.82 -19.63 22.10
C ILE A 457 15.19 -20.17 23.48
N LYS A 458 16.00 -19.46 24.27
CA LYS A 458 16.30 -19.82 25.66
C LYS A 458 15.04 -19.81 26.53
N ASN A 459 14.22 -18.77 26.44
CA ASN A 459 12.96 -18.72 27.20
C ASN A 459 12.01 -19.84 26.77
N PHE A 460 11.92 -20.14 25.46
CA PHE A 460 11.13 -21.27 24.96
C PHE A 460 11.67 -22.61 25.46
N ARG A 461 13.00 -22.80 25.44
CA ARG A 461 13.69 -23.96 26.00
C ARG A 461 13.37 -24.13 27.47
N ASP A 462 13.51 -23.08 28.26
CA ASP A 462 13.28 -23.11 29.71
C ASP A 462 11.81 -23.46 29.99
N ASN A 463 10.84 -22.93 29.22
CA ASN A 463 9.43 -23.31 29.31
C ASN A 463 9.16 -24.78 28.91
N VAL A 464 9.81 -25.29 27.86
CA VAL A 464 9.65 -26.69 27.41
C VAL A 464 10.26 -27.65 28.44
N VAL A 465 11.41 -27.30 29.02
CA VAL A 465 12.04 -28.06 30.11
C VAL A 465 11.15 -28.05 31.35
N GLU A 466 10.64 -26.89 31.76
CA GLU A 466 9.73 -26.76 32.90
C GLU A 466 8.44 -27.58 32.70
N ASN A 467 7.84 -27.53 31.50
CA ASN A 467 6.67 -28.35 31.18
C ASN A 467 6.97 -29.86 31.20
N ALA A 468 8.16 -30.26 30.73
CA ALA A 468 8.59 -31.66 30.75
C ALA A 468 8.86 -32.15 32.19
N GLU A 469 9.45 -31.30 33.04
CA GLU A 469 9.67 -31.57 34.47
C GLU A 469 8.35 -31.65 35.23
N ASN A 470 7.42 -30.73 34.97
CA ASN A 470 6.06 -30.76 35.53
C ASN A 470 5.30 -32.02 35.11
N ALA A 471 5.38 -32.41 33.83
CA ALA A 471 4.77 -33.64 33.34
C ALA A 471 5.32 -34.89 34.07
N ALA A 472 6.63 -34.95 34.33
CA ALA A 472 7.25 -36.03 35.09
C ALA A 472 6.79 -36.08 36.56
N ILE A 473 6.57 -34.92 37.19
CA ILE A 473 6.00 -34.81 38.54
C ILE A 473 4.57 -35.36 38.60
N PHE A 474 3.76 -35.10 37.57
CA PHE A 474 2.37 -35.58 37.48
C PHE A 474 2.25 -37.08 37.15
N THR A 475 3.18 -37.65 36.36
CA THR A 475 3.14 -39.07 35.99
C THR A 475 3.87 -39.99 36.96
N GLY A 476 4.70 -39.45 37.87
CA GLY A 476 5.44 -40.24 38.86
C GLY A 476 6.60 -41.07 38.29
N ASP A 477 6.98 -40.84 37.03
CA ASP A 477 7.98 -41.57 36.24
C ASP A 477 8.92 -40.59 35.52
N GLU A 478 10.03 -41.10 34.94
CA GLU A 478 10.94 -40.34 34.07
C GLU A 478 10.19 -39.59 32.96
N ILE A 479 10.71 -38.42 32.55
CA ILE A 479 10.16 -37.56 31.50
C ILE A 479 9.74 -38.41 30.29
N PRO A 480 8.47 -38.34 29.84
CA PRO A 480 7.99 -39.10 28.69
C PRO A 480 8.90 -38.95 27.47
N ALA A 481 9.14 -40.04 26.73
CA ALA A 481 10.08 -40.03 25.59
C ALA A 481 9.76 -38.97 24.52
N SER A 482 8.48 -38.63 24.34
CA SER A 482 8.02 -37.56 23.46
C SER A 482 8.43 -36.16 23.95
N GLU A 483 8.41 -35.92 25.26
CA GLU A 483 8.85 -34.65 25.87
C GLU A 483 10.38 -34.56 25.89
N LYS A 484 11.07 -35.67 26.16
CA LYS A 484 12.54 -35.73 26.06
C LYS A 484 13.05 -35.41 24.66
N ALA A 485 12.40 -35.95 23.63
CA ALA A 485 12.72 -35.64 22.23
C ALA A 485 12.46 -34.17 21.87
N LYS A 486 11.42 -33.54 22.46
CA LYS A 486 11.18 -32.10 22.30
C LYS A 486 12.28 -31.27 22.97
N VAL A 487 12.66 -31.61 24.21
CA VAL A 487 13.74 -30.93 24.95
C VAL A 487 15.06 -31.02 24.17
N GLU A 488 15.45 -32.21 23.70
CA GLU A 488 16.67 -32.41 22.91
C GLU A 488 16.65 -31.59 21.59
N LYS A 489 15.50 -31.54 20.92
CA LYS A 489 15.32 -30.73 19.70
C LYS A 489 15.48 -29.24 19.99
N VAL A 490 14.89 -28.73 21.07
CA VAL A 490 14.96 -27.31 21.43
C VAL A 490 16.36 -26.93 21.94
N GLU A 491 17.04 -27.80 22.68
CA GLU A 491 18.43 -27.62 23.08
C GLU A 491 19.36 -27.49 21.86
N LYS A 492 19.19 -28.37 20.87
CA LYS A 492 19.97 -28.30 19.62
C LYS A 492 19.76 -26.96 18.91
N LEU A 493 18.51 -26.49 18.79
CA LEU A 493 18.19 -25.20 18.18
C LEU A 493 18.80 -24.02 18.95
N TYR A 494 18.81 -24.09 20.28
CA TYR A 494 19.45 -23.08 21.13
C TYR A 494 20.96 -22.98 20.88
N GLN A 495 21.64 -24.13 20.83
CA GLN A 495 23.08 -24.18 20.55
C GLN A 495 23.42 -23.70 19.14
N GLU A 496 22.60 -24.03 18.13
CA GLU A 496 22.75 -23.54 16.77
C GLU A 496 22.54 -22.01 16.69
N ALA A 497 21.57 -21.47 17.42
CA ALA A 497 21.33 -20.02 17.49
C ALA A 497 22.48 -19.26 18.16
N LEU A 498 23.08 -19.80 19.22
CA LEU A 498 24.27 -19.23 19.86
C LEU A 498 25.46 -19.20 18.89
N LYS A 499 25.74 -20.32 18.21
CA LYS A 499 26.82 -20.38 17.22
C LYS A 499 26.60 -19.40 16.07
N ALA A 500 25.37 -19.31 15.54
CA ALA A 500 25.04 -18.36 14.50
C ALA A 500 25.26 -16.90 14.95
N TYR A 501 24.93 -16.59 16.21
CA TYR A 501 25.19 -15.28 16.81
C TYR A 501 26.70 -14.98 16.91
N ASP A 502 27.48 -15.94 17.41
CA ASP A 502 28.93 -15.79 17.53
C ASP A 502 29.59 -15.59 16.17
N TYR A 503 29.25 -16.42 15.17
CA TYR A 503 29.76 -16.28 13.80
C TYR A 503 29.37 -14.94 13.16
N TYR A 504 28.14 -14.46 13.39
CA TYR A 504 27.70 -13.15 12.92
C TYR A 504 28.55 -12.02 13.51
N LYS A 505 28.79 -12.06 14.83
CA LYS A 505 29.57 -11.05 15.56
C LYS A 505 31.04 -11.04 15.14
N GLU A 506 31.61 -12.22 14.91
CA GLU A 506 32.98 -12.40 14.41
C GLU A 506 33.11 -12.03 12.92
N GLY A 507 31.99 -11.91 12.20
CA GLY A 507 31.98 -11.68 10.76
C GLY A 507 32.39 -12.90 9.93
N ASN A 508 32.31 -14.10 10.52
CA ASN A 508 32.65 -15.37 9.88
C ASN A 508 31.49 -15.84 8.99
N GLY A 509 31.60 -15.52 7.69
CA GLY A 509 30.59 -15.84 6.69
C GLY A 509 30.47 -17.33 6.43
N ASN A 510 31.62 -17.99 6.34
CA ASN A 510 31.71 -19.41 6.03
C ASN A 510 30.86 -20.25 6.98
N ASP A 511 31.10 -20.13 8.29
CA ASP A 511 30.41 -20.93 9.28
C ASP A 511 28.97 -20.45 9.52
N TYR A 512 28.71 -19.14 9.46
CA TYR A 512 27.35 -18.60 9.59
C TYR A 512 26.40 -19.12 8.51
N TYR A 513 26.78 -19.00 7.24
CA TYR A 513 25.95 -19.50 6.14
C TYR A 513 26.01 -21.02 6.01
N GLY A 514 27.10 -21.66 6.45
CA GLY A 514 27.21 -23.11 6.58
C GLY A 514 26.13 -23.69 7.50
N LEU A 515 25.89 -23.07 8.65
CA LEU A 515 24.77 -23.42 9.53
C LEU A 515 23.41 -23.28 8.82
N LYS A 516 23.21 -22.24 8.01
CA LYS A 516 21.96 -22.05 7.25
C LYS A 516 21.74 -23.10 6.17
N VAL A 517 22.80 -23.63 5.55
CA VAL A 517 22.69 -24.79 4.66
C VAL A 517 22.20 -26.01 5.44
N THR A 518 22.79 -26.29 6.60
CA THR A 518 22.38 -27.41 7.46
C THR A 518 20.95 -27.26 7.98
N GLU A 519 20.53 -26.04 8.35
CA GLU A 519 19.14 -25.75 8.71
C GLU A 519 18.20 -26.11 7.56
N LEU A 520 18.49 -25.68 6.33
CA LEU A 520 17.66 -26.01 5.15
C LEU A 520 17.60 -27.52 4.86
N GLU A 521 18.68 -28.25 5.06
CA GLU A 521 18.74 -29.70 4.82
C GLU A 521 17.94 -30.49 5.87
N ASN A 522 17.84 -29.96 7.09
CA ASN A 522 17.07 -30.56 8.18
C ASN A 522 15.57 -30.23 8.13
N VAL A 523 15.15 -29.29 7.28
CA VAL A 523 13.73 -29.05 6.99
C VAL A 523 13.26 -30.19 6.09
N ASP A 524 12.43 -31.07 6.65
CA ASP A 524 11.92 -32.23 5.93
C ASP A 524 11.27 -31.81 4.60
N ARG A 525 11.69 -32.45 3.49
CA ARG A 525 11.16 -32.20 2.14
C ARG A 525 9.66 -32.54 2.04
N SER A 526 9.11 -33.20 3.06
CA SER A 526 7.69 -33.51 3.23
C SER A 526 6.82 -32.32 3.67
N GLY A 527 7.41 -31.18 4.00
CA GLY A 527 6.69 -29.92 4.17
C GLY A 527 6.53 -29.46 5.62
N HIS A 528 6.42 -28.13 5.75
CA HIS A 528 6.16 -27.35 6.96
C HIS A 528 7.38 -26.88 7.75
N MET A 529 8.19 -26.00 7.13
CA MET A 529 8.46 -24.75 7.84
C MET A 529 7.27 -23.84 7.57
N SER A 530 6.25 -23.88 8.45
CA SER A 530 5.11 -22.99 8.34
C SER A 530 5.58 -21.58 8.69
N ILE A 531 6.00 -20.82 7.69
CA ILE A 531 6.02 -19.37 7.83
C ILE A 531 4.54 -18.97 7.72
N ASP A 532 3.83 -18.86 8.84
CA ASP A 532 2.41 -18.48 8.88
C ASP A 532 1.51 -19.32 7.93
N ASN A 533 1.61 -20.66 7.96
CA ASN A 533 0.91 -21.62 7.07
C ASN A 533 1.37 -21.65 5.60
N TYR A 534 2.52 -21.06 5.26
CA TYR A 534 3.02 -21.03 3.90
C TYR A 534 4.06 -22.13 3.61
N VAL A 535 3.89 -22.86 2.51
CA VAL A 535 4.85 -23.89 2.05
C VAL A 535 5.69 -23.30 0.92
N ALA A 536 6.98 -23.08 1.18
CA ALA A 536 7.93 -22.69 0.15
C ALA A 536 7.95 -23.73 -0.97
N ASN A 537 7.91 -23.28 -2.24
CA ASN A 537 7.96 -24.21 -3.36
C ASN A 537 9.40 -24.72 -3.57
N THR A 538 9.53 -25.80 -4.35
CA THR A 538 10.83 -26.39 -4.67
C THR A 538 11.83 -25.36 -5.23
N ALA A 539 11.37 -24.39 -6.03
CA ALA A 539 12.24 -23.37 -6.60
C ALA A 539 12.91 -22.52 -5.51
N SER A 540 12.13 -22.02 -4.57
CA SER A 540 12.60 -21.23 -3.43
C SER A 540 13.59 -22.01 -2.56
N TYR A 541 13.34 -23.29 -2.29
CA TYR A 541 14.30 -24.15 -1.57
C TYR A 541 15.62 -24.31 -2.31
N THR A 542 15.57 -24.70 -3.59
CA THR A 542 16.78 -24.93 -4.40
C THR A 542 17.58 -23.64 -4.56
N GLU A 543 16.93 -22.52 -4.88
CA GLU A 543 17.58 -21.21 -5.01
C GLU A 543 18.23 -20.77 -3.69
N SER A 544 17.56 -20.98 -2.55
CA SER A 544 18.10 -20.64 -1.22
C SER A 544 19.30 -21.48 -0.83
N SER A 545 19.25 -22.79 -1.08
CA SER A 545 20.36 -23.70 -0.77
C SER A 545 21.61 -23.33 -1.55
N GLU A 546 21.49 -23.11 -2.86
CA GLU A 546 22.61 -22.67 -3.71
C GLU A 546 23.13 -21.29 -3.29
N LEU A 547 22.25 -20.38 -2.90
CA LEU A 547 22.64 -19.06 -2.41
C LEU A 547 23.49 -19.15 -1.14
N TYR A 548 23.08 -19.94 -0.13
CA TYR A 548 23.87 -20.08 1.10
C TYR A 548 25.17 -20.82 0.90
N LYS A 549 25.20 -21.86 0.05
CA LYS A 549 26.44 -22.52 -0.32
C LYS A 549 27.43 -21.53 -0.91
N TYR A 550 26.99 -20.70 -1.86
CA TYR A 550 27.83 -19.65 -2.43
C TYR A 550 28.31 -18.64 -1.38
N LEU A 551 27.42 -18.19 -0.49
CA LEU A 551 27.76 -17.22 0.55
C LEU A 551 28.79 -17.78 1.55
N SER A 552 28.65 -19.06 1.92
CA SER A 552 29.57 -19.78 2.80
C SER A 552 30.94 -20.00 2.14
N GLU A 553 30.96 -20.56 0.92
CA GLU A 553 32.19 -20.85 0.17
C GLU A 553 33.04 -19.61 -0.14
N ASN A 554 32.40 -18.44 -0.28
CA ASN A 554 33.09 -17.19 -0.59
C ASN A 554 33.39 -16.33 0.64
N ASP A 555 33.08 -16.83 1.84
CA ASP A 555 33.22 -16.13 3.12
C ASP A 555 32.69 -14.70 3.05
N ILE A 556 31.43 -14.59 2.63
CA ILE A 556 30.74 -13.30 2.53
C ILE A 556 30.35 -12.87 3.94
N LYS A 557 30.53 -11.58 4.28
CA LYS A 557 30.15 -11.08 5.61
C LYS A 557 28.69 -11.50 5.95
N PRO A 558 28.44 -12.07 7.14
CA PRO A 558 27.10 -12.39 7.61
C PRO A 558 26.17 -11.17 7.52
N LEU A 559 24.99 -11.38 6.94
CA LEU A 559 23.92 -10.40 6.90
C LEU A 559 22.73 -10.90 7.72
N THR A 560 21.99 -9.96 8.27
CA THR A 560 20.77 -10.24 9.02
C THR A 560 19.67 -10.70 8.06
N LEU A 561 18.99 -11.80 8.38
CA LEU A 561 17.96 -12.43 7.54
C LEU A 561 16.62 -12.51 8.27
N SER A 562 15.53 -12.31 7.54
CA SER A 562 14.16 -12.45 8.08
C SER A 562 13.79 -13.92 8.27
N TYR A 563 14.18 -14.77 7.33
CA TYR A 563 13.84 -16.19 7.23
C TYR A 563 14.99 -16.98 6.63
N THR A 564 15.00 -18.30 6.86
CA THR A 564 15.99 -19.19 6.25
C THR A 564 15.72 -19.38 4.75
N ILE A 565 14.49 -19.23 4.24
CA ILE A 565 14.17 -19.49 2.81
C ILE A 565 13.92 -18.17 2.06
N PHE A 566 14.63 -17.98 0.94
CA PHE A 566 14.40 -16.94 -0.05
C PHE A 566 13.27 -17.29 -1.01
N ILE A 567 12.40 -16.33 -1.28
CA ILE A 567 11.28 -16.50 -2.21
C ILE A 567 11.74 -16.27 -3.65
N SER A 568 11.60 -17.33 -4.45
CA SER A 568 11.84 -17.33 -5.90
C SER A 568 10.83 -16.50 -6.67
N ALA A 569 11.20 -16.04 -7.86
CA ALA A 569 10.28 -15.33 -8.76
C ALA A 569 9.11 -16.21 -9.23
N TYR A 570 9.27 -17.53 -9.27
CA TYR A 570 8.16 -18.47 -9.53
C TYR A 570 7.11 -18.42 -8.43
N GLN A 571 7.56 -18.37 -7.17
CA GLN A 571 6.68 -18.28 -6.03
C GLN A 571 6.00 -16.91 -5.89
N GLU A 572 6.73 -15.82 -6.18
CA GLU A 572 6.19 -14.45 -6.17
C GLU A 572 5.01 -14.27 -7.15
N MET A 573 4.94 -15.08 -8.21
CA MET A 573 3.88 -15.02 -9.22
C MET A 573 2.67 -15.91 -8.92
N ALA A 574 2.85 -16.94 -8.10
CA ALA A 574 1.73 -17.66 -7.51
C ALA A 574 1.01 -16.70 -6.55
N LYS A 575 -0.30 -16.45 -6.77
CA LYS A 575 -1.08 -15.39 -6.12
C LYS A 575 -1.16 -15.45 -4.59
N GLU A 576 -0.59 -16.47 -3.96
CA GLU A 576 -0.57 -16.74 -2.51
C GLU A 576 0.53 -15.97 -1.76
N ALA A 577 1.54 -15.40 -2.44
CA ALA A 577 2.72 -14.80 -1.78
C ALA A 577 2.60 -13.30 -1.45
N SER A 578 1.40 -12.71 -1.45
CA SER A 578 1.26 -11.23 -1.34
C SER A 578 1.79 -10.62 -0.03
N SER A 579 1.91 -11.43 1.03
CA SER A 579 2.44 -11.04 2.34
C SER A 579 3.97 -10.94 2.42
N PHE A 580 4.71 -11.50 1.45
CA PHE A 580 6.19 -11.59 1.50
C PHE A 580 6.89 -10.80 0.39
N ARG A 581 6.38 -9.62 0.04
CA ARG A 581 7.05 -8.76 -0.95
C ARG A 581 8.34 -8.12 -0.43
N ASP A 582 8.58 -8.14 0.87
CA ASP A 582 9.79 -7.56 1.46
C ASP A 582 11.00 -8.48 1.20
N ASP A 583 12.18 -7.89 0.99
CA ASP A 583 13.39 -8.67 0.78
C ASP A 583 13.78 -9.40 2.08
N ASN A 584 14.32 -10.62 1.94
CA ASN A 584 14.70 -11.46 3.07
C ASN A 584 16.00 -11.00 3.75
N ILE A 585 16.73 -10.07 3.14
CA ILE A 585 18.02 -9.57 3.63
C ILE A 585 17.86 -8.17 4.19
N TYR A 586 18.29 -8.01 5.43
CA TYR A 586 18.29 -6.74 6.13
C TYR A 586 19.66 -6.04 6.05
N SER A 587 20.03 -5.58 4.85
CA SER A 587 21.17 -4.66 4.66
C SER A 587 20.77 -3.35 3.96
N HIS A 588 21.31 -2.24 4.42
CA HIS A 588 21.21 -0.90 3.84
C HIS A 588 22.49 -0.44 3.13
N SER A 589 23.51 -1.29 3.03
CA SER A 589 24.78 -0.93 2.36
C SER A 589 24.57 -0.34 0.96
N SER A 590 25.45 0.59 0.55
CA SER A 590 25.33 1.33 -0.71
C SER A 590 25.05 0.44 -1.93
N LEU A 591 25.72 -0.72 -2.00
CA LEU A 591 25.57 -1.64 -3.13
C LEU A 591 24.29 -2.48 -3.03
N TYR A 592 23.80 -2.80 -1.84
CA TYR A 592 22.61 -3.63 -1.68
C TYR A 592 21.31 -2.81 -1.73
N LEU A 593 21.34 -1.55 -1.28
CA LEU A 593 20.16 -0.72 -1.12
C LEU A 593 19.28 -0.58 -2.38
N PRO A 594 19.81 -0.39 -3.61
CA PRO A 594 18.97 -0.31 -4.80
C PRO A 594 18.14 -1.58 -5.02
N ARG A 595 18.75 -2.77 -4.88
CA ARG A 595 18.05 -4.05 -4.98
C ARG A 595 16.98 -4.18 -3.91
N ARG A 596 17.32 -3.84 -2.66
CA ARG A 596 16.40 -3.94 -1.53
C ARG A 596 15.16 -3.09 -1.72
N LEU A 597 15.35 -1.84 -2.16
CA LEU A 597 14.23 -0.94 -2.44
C LEU A 597 13.37 -1.43 -3.61
N GLU A 598 13.96 -2.02 -4.66
CA GLU A 598 13.21 -2.62 -5.78
C GLU A 598 12.40 -3.86 -5.40
N ARG A 599 12.85 -4.67 -4.44
CA ARG A 599 12.04 -5.79 -3.94
C ARG A 599 10.90 -5.30 -3.05
N THR A 600 11.22 -4.41 -2.11
CA THR A 600 10.27 -3.93 -1.09
C THR A 600 9.19 -3.02 -1.67
N TYR A 601 9.56 -2.14 -2.61
CA TYR A 601 8.66 -1.13 -3.20
C TYR A 601 8.64 -1.26 -4.72
N PRO A 602 7.56 -0.84 -5.42
CA PRO A 602 7.51 -0.79 -6.88
C PRO A 602 8.34 0.38 -7.43
N LEU A 603 9.64 0.42 -7.10
CA LEU A 603 10.52 1.56 -7.28
C LEU A 603 10.77 1.86 -8.77
N ASP A 604 10.82 0.85 -9.64
CA ASP A 604 10.72 0.98 -11.08
C ASP A 604 9.67 2.00 -11.55
N LEU A 605 8.44 1.90 -11.03
CA LEU A 605 7.32 2.78 -11.41
C LEU A 605 7.46 4.18 -10.83
N ILE A 606 8.00 4.29 -9.61
CA ILE A 606 8.24 5.57 -8.94
C ILE A 606 9.31 6.36 -9.72
N ILE A 607 10.42 5.71 -10.07
CA ILE A 607 11.52 6.30 -10.86
C ILE A 607 10.99 6.73 -12.24
N ILE A 608 10.27 5.85 -12.94
CA ILE A 608 9.66 6.18 -14.24
C ILE A 608 8.70 7.37 -14.11
N GLY A 609 7.85 7.41 -13.08
CA GLY A 609 6.91 8.51 -12.85
C GLY A 609 7.61 9.85 -12.61
N ILE A 610 8.62 9.87 -11.74
CA ILE A 610 9.44 11.06 -11.44
C ILE A 610 10.17 11.54 -12.69
N ILE A 611 10.87 10.65 -13.40
CA ILE A 611 11.61 11.01 -14.61
C ILE A 611 10.66 11.47 -15.70
N SER A 612 9.48 10.85 -15.81
CA SER A 612 8.44 11.26 -16.75
C SER A 612 8.01 12.70 -16.49
N MET A 613 7.81 13.07 -15.23
CA MET A 613 7.48 14.44 -14.84
C MET A 613 8.63 15.42 -15.15
N MET A 614 9.90 15.00 -15.00
CA MET A 614 11.09 15.81 -15.29
C MET A 614 11.32 16.05 -16.77
N ALA A 615 11.32 14.98 -17.56
CA ALA A 615 11.82 14.96 -18.93
C ALA A 615 10.71 14.99 -19.99
N LEU A 616 9.49 14.50 -19.69
CA LEU A 616 8.41 14.48 -20.67
C LEU A 616 7.68 15.82 -20.69
N GLY A 617 8.03 16.59 -21.71
CA GLY A 617 7.20 17.69 -22.19
C GLY A 617 7.42 17.94 -23.67
N GLY A 618 8.63 17.67 -24.19
CA GLY A 618 8.89 17.78 -25.63
C GLY A 618 8.44 19.14 -26.19
N TYR A 619 7.48 19.13 -27.10
CA TYR A 619 6.90 20.32 -27.70
C TYR A 619 5.94 21.10 -26.79
N SER A 620 5.44 20.51 -25.69
CA SER A 620 4.57 21.22 -24.74
C SER A 620 5.28 22.42 -24.13
N PHE A 621 6.58 22.31 -23.87
CA PHE A 621 7.41 23.41 -23.36
C PHE A 621 7.47 24.63 -24.29
N ASP A 622 7.13 24.49 -25.58
CA ASP A 622 7.10 25.60 -26.54
C ASP A 622 5.68 26.05 -26.91
N LYS A 623 4.67 25.32 -26.44
CA LYS A 623 3.24 25.56 -26.73
C LYS A 623 2.48 26.14 -25.54
N GLU A 624 2.95 25.90 -24.32
CA GLU A 624 2.24 26.21 -23.08
C GLU A 624 2.34 27.70 -22.69
N ASP A 625 3.48 28.37 -22.95
CA ASP A 625 3.74 29.78 -22.57
C ASP A 625 3.76 30.76 -23.77
N GLY A 626 2.82 30.57 -24.70
CA GLY A 626 2.72 31.28 -25.98
C GLY A 626 3.20 30.42 -27.15
N ASN A 627 2.70 30.65 -28.36
CA ASN A 627 3.03 29.88 -29.57
C ASN A 627 4.48 30.14 -30.05
N GLN A 628 5.47 29.97 -29.17
CA GLN A 628 6.90 30.08 -29.50
C GLN A 628 7.31 29.07 -30.56
N ILE A 629 6.56 27.97 -30.67
CA ILE A 629 6.70 26.98 -31.73
C ILE A 629 6.49 27.59 -33.13
N GLU A 630 5.57 28.55 -33.29
CA GLU A 630 5.32 29.24 -34.57
C GLU A 630 6.52 30.09 -34.96
N PHE A 631 7.09 30.81 -34.00
CA PHE A 631 8.33 31.57 -34.20
C PHE A 631 9.50 30.66 -34.57
N LEU A 632 9.67 29.54 -33.87
CA LEU A 632 10.68 28.52 -34.18
C LEU A 632 10.50 27.90 -35.58
N TYR A 633 9.27 27.81 -36.08
CA TYR A 633 8.98 27.35 -37.42
C TYR A 633 9.23 28.41 -38.52
N THR A 634 9.44 29.68 -38.15
CA THR A 634 9.92 30.72 -39.07
C THR A 634 11.44 30.78 -39.19
N GLU A 635 12.16 30.21 -38.23
CA GLU A 635 13.62 30.11 -38.31
C GLU A 635 14.05 29.06 -39.36
N PRO A 636 15.21 29.23 -40.03
CA PRO A 636 15.73 28.28 -41.02
C PRO A 636 16.32 27.01 -40.36
N VAL A 637 15.61 26.44 -39.38
CA VAL A 637 16.01 25.23 -38.66
C VAL A 637 15.22 24.04 -39.22
N ASP A 638 15.94 23.01 -39.64
CA ASP A 638 15.31 21.76 -40.10
C ASP A 638 14.50 21.14 -38.96
N ARG A 639 13.19 20.98 -39.20
CA ARG A 639 12.22 20.43 -38.24
C ARG A 639 12.60 19.02 -37.78
N ARG A 640 13.27 18.23 -38.64
CA ARG A 640 13.78 16.90 -38.27
C ARG A 640 14.87 17.02 -37.21
N LYS A 641 15.84 17.91 -37.44
CA LYS A 641 16.92 18.20 -36.47
C LYS A 641 16.35 18.72 -35.16
N TYR A 642 15.31 19.55 -35.21
CA TYR A 642 14.63 20.04 -34.02
C TYR A 642 13.99 18.90 -33.20
N HIS A 643 13.24 18.01 -33.84
CA HIS A 643 12.64 16.85 -33.17
C HIS A 643 13.69 15.95 -32.52
N THR A 644 14.76 15.60 -33.24
CA THR A 644 15.85 14.78 -32.69
C THR A 644 16.52 15.44 -31.49
N ARG A 645 16.78 16.76 -31.56
CA ARG A 645 17.36 17.51 -30.44
C ARG A 645 16.44 17.52 -29.22
N LYS A 646 15.13 17.61 -29.39
CA LYS A 646 14.17 17.51 -28.28
C LYS A 646 14.17 16.15 -27.60
N VAL A 647 14.15 15.07 -28.39
CA VAL A 647 14.21 13.70 -27.85
C VAL A 647 15.52 13.52 -27.08
N LEU A 648 16.65 13.92 -27.66
CA LEU A 648 17.98 13.81 -27.04
C LEU A 648 18.10 14.65 -25.76
N SER A 649 17.54 15.86 -25.75
CA SER A 649 17.55 16.72 -24.56
C SER A 649 16.70 16.13 -23.44
N SER A 650 15.52 15.58 -23.77
CA SER A 650 14.66 14.90 -22.80
C SER A 650 15.35 13.66 -22.22
N PHE A 651 16.01 12.87 -23.08
CA PHE A 651 16.79 11.71 -22.68
C PHE A 651 17.92 12.08 -21.72
N LEU A 652 18.73 13.10 -22.05
CA LEU A 652 19.86 13.51 -21.22
C LEU A 652 19.43 14.12 -19.88
N VAL A 653 18.33 14.89 -19.85
CA VAL A 653 17.75 15.37 -18.60
C VAL A 653 17.22 14.21 -17.75
N GLY A 654 16.60 13.21 -18.38
CA GLY A 654 16.20 11.97 -17.72
C GLY A 654 17.40 11.22 -17.12
N LEU A 655 18.52 11.12 -17.85
CA LEU A 655 19.76 10.52 -17.33
C LEU A 655 20.33 11.30 -16.15
N LEU A 656 20.28 12.63 -16.18
CA LEU A 656 20.73 13.46 -15.06
C LEU A 656 19.85 13.23 -13.82
N GLY A 657 18.53 13.15 -14.00
CA GLY A 657 17.59 12.81 -12.92
C GLY A 657 17.87 11.42 -12.33
N LEU A 658 18.08 10.41 -13.19
CA LEU A 658 18.44 9.05 -12.78
C LEU A 658 19.76 9.04 -11.99
N GLY A 659 20.78 9.75 -12.49
CA GLY A 659 22.08 9.85 -11.83
C GLY A 659 21.97 10.45 -10.43
N ILE A 660 21.17 11.51 -10.25
CA ILE A 660 20.91 12.11 -8.92
C ILE A 660 20.28 11.08 -7.98
N ILE A 661 19.26 10.33 -8.44
CA ILE A 661 18.59 9.31 -7.62
C ILE A 661 19.58 8.23 -7.19
N PHE A 662 20.35 7.66 -8.12
CA PHE A 662 21.31 6.60 -7.79
C PHE A 662 22.44 7.10 -6.88
N VAL A 663 22.97 8.30 -7.11
CA VAL A 663 23.98 8.90 -6.22
C VAL A 663 23.41 9.10 -4.82
N LEU A 664 22.16 9.56 -4.70
CA LEU A 664 21.49 9.68 -3.40
C LEU A 664 21.38 8.32 -2.70
N LEU A 665 20.94 7.27 -3.39
CA LEU A 665 20.85 5.92 -2.82
C LEU A 665 22.22 5.41 -2.36
N LEU A 666 23.28 5.62 -3.15
CA LEU A 666 24.64 5.24 -2.76
C LEU A 666 25.09 5.99 -1.50
N ILE A 667 24.83 7.30 -1.40
CA ILE A 667 25.16 8.12 -0.23
C ILE A 667 24.38 7.65 1.01
N LEU A 668 23.07 7.41 0.87
CA LEU A 668 22.22 6.94 1.98
C LEU A 668 22.74 5.60 2.53
N GLY A 669 23.07 4.66 1.65
CA GLY A 669 23.64 3.39 2.09
C GLY A 669 25.05 3.51 2.68
N LEU A 670 25.85 4.45 2.18
CA LEU A 670 27.22 4.68 2.67
C LEU A 670 27.20 5.19 4.11
N ILE A 671 26.26 6.08 4.41
CA ILE A 671 26.06 6.64 5.75
C ILE A 671 25.51 5.59 6.72
N SER A 672 24.67 4.67 6.23
CA SER A 672 24.00 3.67 7.08
C SER A 672 24.90 2.49 7.44
N GLU A 673 25.47 1.81 6.44
CA GLU A 673 26.22 0.56 6.63
C GLU A 673 27.55 0.51 5.83
N GLY A 674 27.91 1.61 5.15
CA GLY A 674 29.05 1.65 4.25
C GLY A 674 28.77 1.02 2.88
N ILE A 675 29.83 0.58 2.19
CA ILE A 675 29.75 0.16 0.79
C ILE A 675 29.06 -1.21 0.61
N GLY A 676 29.31 -2.16 1.52
CA GLY A 676 28.88 -3.57 1.41
C GLY A 676 29.84 -4.46 0.61
N ASP A 677 29.60 -5.77 0.58
CA ASP A 677 30.40 -6.72 -0.20
C ASP A 677 29.94 -6.78 -1.67
N MET A 678 30.84 -6.47 -2.60
CA MET A 678 30.57 -6.52 -4.04
C MET A 678 30.26 -7.93 -4.56
N ARG A 679 30.77 -8.97 -3.89
CA ARG A 679 30.60 -10.38 -4.29
C ARG A 679 29.23 -10.93 -3.90
N PHE A 680 28.45 -10.19 -3.11
CA PHE A 680 27.14 -10.64 -2.67
C PHE A 680 26.27 -11.08 -3.87
N PRO A 681 25.77 -12.33 -3.91
CA PRO A 681 25.07 -12.89 -5.06
C PRO A 681 23.61 -12.46 -5.17
N VAL A 682 23.13 -12.47 -6.41
CA VAL A 682 21.74 -12.25 -6.83
C VAL A 682 21.36 -13.37 -7.79
N VAL A 683 20.18 -13.98 -7.56
CA VAL A 683 19.61 -14.95 -8.49
C VAL A 683 19.28 -14.27 -9.84
N GLU A 684 19.87 -14.77 -10.93
CA GLU A 684 19.56 -14.42 -12.31
C GLU A 684 18.84 -15.59 -12.99
N TYR A 685 17.62 -15.36 -13.48
CA TYR A 685 16.83 -16.34 -14.22
C TYR A 685 17.21 -16.35 -15.71
N ILE A 686 17.50 -17.54 -16.24
CA ILE A 686 18.01 -17.75 -17.60
C ILE A 686 16.95 -18.39 -18.50
N LYS A 687 16.11 -19.27 -17.94
CA LYS A 687 15.11 -20.06 -18.68
C LYS A 687 13.83 -20.25 -17.85
N GLU A 688 12.69 -20.30 -18.53
CA GLU A 688 11.41 -20.71 -17.94
C GLU A 688 11.36 -22.24 -17.83
N ILE A 689 11.05 -22.77 -16.64
CA ILE A 689 10.77 -24.18 -16.41
C ILE A 689 9.37 -24.31 -15.83
N ASP A 690 8.71 -25.40 -16.19
CA ASP A 690 7.49 -25.85 -15.54
C ASP A 690 7.73 -26.06 -14.03
N PRO A 691 7.00 -25.40 -13.12
CA PRO A 691 7.17 -25.54 -11.67
C PRO A 691 7.24 -27.00 -11.18
N GLU A 692 6.51 -27.90 -11.83
CA GLU A 692 6.47 -29.34 -11.50
C GLU A 692 7.78 -30.08 -11.86
N LYS A 693 8.58 -29.54 -12.79
CA LYS A 693 9.83 -30.14 -13.27
C LYS A 693 11.09 -29.56 -12.61
N ILE A 694 10.94 -28.61 -11.69
CA ILE A 694 12.07 -27.93 -11.04
C ILE A 694 12.96 -28.90 -10.25
N MET A 695 12.41 -29.99 -9.71
CA MET A 695 13.20 -31.04 -9.04
C MET A 695 14.12 -31.83 -9.98
N LEU A 696 13.75 -31.94 -11.26
CA LEU A 696 14.46 -32.77 -12.26
C LEU A 696 15.54 -31.98 -13.01
N GLU A 697 15.35 -30.67 -13.20
CA GLU A 697 16.26 -29.79 -13.96
C GLU A 697 17.24 -29.00 -13.06
N GLN A 698 17.65 -29.58 -11.91
CA GLN A 698 18.47 -28.96 -10.86
C GLN A 698 19.57 -28.04 -11.42
N ASN A 699 19.49 -26.75 -11.05
CA ASN A 699 20.45 -25.68 -11.35
C ASN A 699 20.60 -25.25 -12.83
N SER A 700 19.72 -25.70 -13.74
CA SER A 700 19.82 -25.31 -15.17
C SER A 700 19.08 -24.02 -15.56
N TYR A 701 18.20 -23.49 -14.70
CA TYR A 701 17.35 -22.34 -15.02
C TYR A 701 17.76 -21.00 -14.41
N PHE A 702 18.63 -21.02 -13.42
CA PHE A 702 19.13 -19.81 -12.76
C PHE A 702 20.64 -19.90 -12.58
N LYS A 703 21.26 -18.76 -12.32
CA LYS A 703 22.64 -18.67 -11.85
C LYS A 703 22.79 -17.52 -10.87
N LEU A 704 23.84 -17.54 -10.07
CA LEU A 704 24.17 -16.47 -9.15
C LEU A 704 25.03 -15.41 -9.82
N THR A 705 24.67 -14.15 -9.65
CA THR A 705 25.36 -12.99 -10.22
C THR A 705 25.72 -12.00 -9.11
N PRO A 706 26.97 -11.51 -9.03
CA PRO A 706 27.35 -10.51 -8.04
C PRO A 706 26.51 -9.22 -8.10
N ILE A 707 26.27 -8.59 -6.95
CA ILE A 707 25.38 -7.43 -6.80
C ILE A 707 25.81 -6.24 -7.65
N TRP A 708 27.13 -6.00 -7.81
CA TRP A 708 27.63 -4.92 -8.66
C TRP A 708 27.20 -5.09 -10.12
N LYS A 709 27.18 -6.34 -10.62
CA LYS A 709 26.78 -6.66 -11.99
C LYS A 709 25.27 -6.57 -12.15
N TYR A 710 24.51 -6.94 -11.13
CA TYR A 710 23.07 -6.68 -11.08
C TYR A 710 22.75 -5.18 -11.14
N ASN A 711 23.40 -4.35 -10.30
CA ASN A 711 23.18 -2.90 -10.28
C ASN A 711 23.56 -2.23 -11.61
N LEU A 712 24.66 -2.67 -12.24
CA LEU A 712 25.04 -2.18 -13.56
C LEU A 712 23.96 -2.49 -14.61
N ARG A 713 23.42 -3.71 -14.61
CA ARG A 713 22.31 -4.10 -15.48
C ARG A 713 21.02 -3.33 -15.19
N LEU A 714 20.74 -3.04 -13.92
CA LEU A 714 19.61 -2.22 -13.49
C LEU A 714 19.72 -0.79 -14.06
N ILE A 715 20.87 -0.14 -13.88
CA ILE A 715 21.15 1.20 -14.41
C ILE A 715 21.03 1.21 -15.94
N ILE A 716 21.62 0.23 -16.63
CA ILE A 716 21.52 0.11 -18.09
C ILE A 716 20.06 -0.06 -18.53
N SER A 717 19.28 -0.89 -17.84
CA SER A 717 17.86 -1.09 -18.15
C SER A 717 17.07 0.22 -18.03
N TYR A 718 17.32 1.02 -16.98
CA TYR A 718 16.72 2.35 -16.87
C TYR A 718 17.13 3.30 -17.99
N ILE A 719 18.39 3.30 -18.42
CA ILE A 719 18.86 4.13 -19.54
C ILE A 719 18.01 3.85 -20.80
N PHE A 720 17.80 2.59 -21.15
CA PHE A 720 16.99 2.24 -22.34
C PHE A 720 15.51 2.57 -22.15
N GLN A 721 14.96 2.39 -20.95
CA GLN A 721 13.58 2.79 -20.64
C GLN A 721 13.39 4.31 -20.75
N ILE A 722 14.33 5.12 -20.26
CA ILE A 722 14.29 6.58 -20.38
C ILE A 722 14.35 6.98 -21.85
N GLY A 723 15.16 6.30 -22.67
CA GLY A 723 15.16 6.49 -24.12
C GLY A 723 13.79 6.26 -24.75
N PHE A 724 13.17 5.12 -24.46
CA PHE A 724 11.83 4.77 -24.95
C PHE A 724 10.77 5.79 -24.52
N ILE A 725 10.74 6.13 -23.23
CA ILE A 725 9.79 7.07 -22.65
C ILE A 725 9.99 8.47 -23.23
N SER A 726 11.23 8.92 -23.41
CA SER A 726 11.55 10.23 -24.01
C SER A 726 11.05 10.35 -25.45
N SER A 727 11.25 9.31 -26.27
CA SER A 727 10.71 9.26 -27.63
C SER A 727 9.17 9.26 -27.63
N LEU A 728 8.54 8.50 -26.73
CA LEU A 728 7.09 8.45 -26.60
C LEU A 728 6.50 9.81 -26.18
N GLY A 729 7.06 10.45 -25.16
CA GLY A 729 6.61 11.76 -24.70
C GLY A 729 6.80 12.85 -25.75
N ALA A 730 7.92 12.82 -26.49
CA ALA A 730 8.13 13.73 -27.61
C ALA A 730 7.08 13.53 -28.71
N LEU A 731 6.76 12.28 -29.06
CA LEU A 731 5.70 11.96 -30.03
C LEU A 731 4.32 12.46 -29.57
N VAL A 732 3.92 12.13 -28.34
CA VAL A 732 2.63 12.56 -27.75
C VAL A 732 2.54 14.08 -27.68
N SER A 733 3.63 14.75 -27.31
CA SER A 733 3.70 16.22 -27.23
C SER A 733 3.51 16.93 -28.58
N ILE A 734 3.62 16.24 -29.71
CA ILE A 734 3.28 16.83 -31.02
C ILE A 734 1.78 17.19 -31.06
N PHE A 735 0.93 16.36 -30.46
CA PHE A 735 -0.53 16.51 -30.51
C PHE A 735 -1.09 17.31 -29.33
N ILE A 736 -0.44 17.24 -28.18
CA ILE A 736 -0.91 17.86 -26.93
C ILE A 736 -0.16 19.17 -26.68
N LYS A 737 -0.85 20.20 -26.18
CA LYS A 737 -0.25 21.50 -25.83
C LYS A 737 0.29 21.53 -24.41
N GLU A 738 -0.47 21.00 -23.45
CA GLU A 738 -0.16 21.06 -22.02
C GLU A 738 0.78 19.94 -21.58
N LYS A 739 1.77 20.28 -20.75
CA LYS A 739 2.78 19.31 -20.28
C LYS A 739 2.15 18.19 -19.46
N LEU A 740 1.26 18.52 -18.52
CA LEU A 740 0.63 17.54 -17.64
C LEU A 740 -0.14 16.47 -18.44
N LYS A 741 -0.87 16.91 -19.48
CA LYS A 741 -1.61 16.01 -20.38
C LYS A 741 -0.66 15.11 -21.17
N VAL A 742 0.52 15.60 -21.58
CA VAL A 742 1.54 14.75 -22.22
C VAL A 742 1.99 13.65 -21.25
N VAL A 743 2.38 14.01 -20.02
CA VAL A 743 2.82 13.02 -19.03
C VAL A 743 1.72 12.01 -18.73
N ALA A 744 0.50 12.47 -18.46
CA ALA A 744 -0.64 11.62 -18.12
C ALA A 744 -1.01 10.67 -19.26
N VAL A 745 -1.03 11.15 -20.50
CA VAL A 745 -1.33 10.30 -21.67
C VAL A 745 -0.20 9.31 -21.93
N SER A 746 1.07 9.72 -21.83
CA SER A 746 2.21 8.82 -21.99
C SER A 746 2.21 7.71 -20.94
N LEU A 747 2.03 8.05 -19.66
CA LEU A 747 1.92 7.06 -18.58
C LEU A 747 0.66 6.19 -18.74
N GLY A 748 -0.46 6.76 -19.17
CA GLY A 748 -1.69 6.03 -19.46
C GLY A 748 -1.54 5.02 -20.60
N ILE A 749 -0.80 5.37 -21.66
CA ILE A 749 -0.45 4.45 -22.75
C ILE A 749 0.43 3.31 -22.21
N ILE A 750 1.45 3.63 -21.42
CA ILE A 750 2.36 2.64 -20.81
C ILE A 750 1.58 1.67 -19.92
N GLY A 751 0.77 2.19 -18.99
CA GLY A 751 -0.02 1.38 -18.07
C GLY A 751 -1.13 0.58 -18.75
N GLY A 752 -1.87 1.21 -19.67
CA GLY A 752 -2.95 0.57 -20.42
C GLY A 752 -2.46 -0.56 -21.32
N LEU A 753 -1.35 -0.35 -22.03
CA LEU A 753 -0.77 -1.39 -22.90
C LEU A 753 -0.05 -2.49 -22.10
N ALA A 754 0.56 -2.16 -20.95
CA ALA A 754 1.07 -3.17 -20.03
C ALA A 754 -0.04 -4.05 -19.45
N TYR A 755 -1.21 -3.47 -19.13
CA TYR A 755 -2.38 -4.23 -18.69
C TYR A 755 -2.92 -5.13 -19.81
N LEU A 756 -3.14 -4.56 -21.01
CA LEU A 756 -3.64 -5.32 -22.16
C LEU A 756 -2.71 -6.48 -22.56
N GLN A 757 -1.40 -6.32 -22.34
CA GLN A 757 -0.42 -7.37 -22.61
C GLN A 757 -0.68 -8.67 -21.84
N SER A 758 -1.30 -8.60 -20.66
CA SER A 758 -1.68 -9.80 -19.90
C SER A 758 -2.64 -10.72 -20.68
N LEU A 759 -3.41 -10.16 -21.63
CA LEU A 759 -4.43 -10.86 -22.42
C LEU A 759 -3.90 -11.44 -23.74
N VAL A 760 -2.63 -11.19 -24.09
CA VAL A 760 -2.06 -11.53 -25.42
C VAL A 760 -1.17 -12.78 -25.36
N LYS A 761 -1.06 -13.53 -26.47
CA LYS A 761 -0.18 -14.70 -26.61
C LYS A 761 1.31 -14.36 -26.40
N SER A 762 2.08 -15.32 -25.90
CA SER A 762 3.51 -15.16 -25.54
C SER A 762 4.39 -14.65 -26.68
N SER A 763 4.19 -15.07 -27.93
CA SER A 763 4.99 -14.63 -29.07
C SER A 763 4.93 -13.12 -29.32
N ILE A 764 3.79 -12.47 -29.03
CA ILE A 764 3.62 -11.02 -29.18
C ILE A 764 4.22 -10.29 -27.98
N LYS A 765 4.24 -10.93 -26.80
CA LYS A 765 4.84 -10.35 -25.59
C LYS A 765 6.34 -10.11 -25.76
N ILE A 766 7.04 -10.99 -26.48
CA ILE A 766 8.48 -10.87 -26.77
C ILE A 766 8.80 -9.58 -27.50
N ILE A 767 8.02 -9.18 -28.50
CA ILE A 767 8.34 -7.97 -29.30
C ILE A 767 7.78 -6.68 -28.69
N SER A 768 7.04 -6.78 -27.59
CA SER A 768 6.36 -5.66 -26.96
C SER A 768 7.28 -4.94 -25.97
N PRO A 769 7.47 -3.61 -26.09
CA PRO A 769 8.33 -2.86 -25.18
C PRO A 769 7.74 -2.83 -23.76
N PHE A 770 6.43 -3.07 -23.62
CA PHE A 770 5.72 -3.03 -22.35
C PHE A 770 6.05 -4.24 -21.44
N SER A 771 6.57 -5.34 -22.01
CA SER A 771 7.07 -6.48 -21.22
C SER A 771 8.31 -6.11 -20.41
N TYR A 772 9.00 -5.02 -20.79
CA TYR A 772 10.32 -4.65 -20.32
C TYR A 772 10.29 -3.30 -19.57
N ILE A 773 9.15 -2.92 -18.99
CA ILE A 773 9.01 -1.68 -18.20
C ILE A 773 9.61 -1.81 -16.79
N LYS A 774 9.69 -3.02 -16.24
CA LYS A 774 10.24 -3.26 -14.90
C LYS A 774 11.74 -3.53 -15.00
N ALA A 775 12.57 -2.52 -14.71
CA ALA A 775 14.03 -2.63 -14.85
C ALA A 775 14.61 -3.66 -13.88
N SER A 776 14.07 -3.73 -12.65
CA SER A 776 14.44 -4.73 -11.65
C SER A 776 14.29 -6.16 -12.17
N LYS A 777 13.16 -6.46 -12.83
CA LYS A 777 12.84 -7.76 -13.42
C LYS A 777 13.62 -8.06 -14.69
N MET A 778 14.08 -7.03 -15.40
CA MET A 778 15.00 -7.20 -16.53
C MET A 778 16.41 -7.53 -16.03
N ALA A 779 16.87 -6.83 -14.99
CA ALA A 779 18.22 -6.95 -14.46
C ALA A 779 18.52 -8.35 -13.88
N ASN A 780 17.53 -8.99 -13.25
CA ASN A 780 17.61 -10.37 -12.77
C ASN A 780 16.99 -11.42 -13.70
N GLY A 781 16.44 -11.03 -14.85
CA GLY A 781 15.84 -11.96 -15.81
C GLY A 781 14.47 -12.53 -15.44
N SER A 782 13.89 -12.17 -14.29
CA SER A 782 12.56 -12.68 -13.86
C SER A 782 11.40 -12.25 -14.78
N THR A 783 11.65 -11.37 -15.75
CA THR A 783 10.71 -11.02 -16.83
C THR A 783 10.28 -12.25 -17.64
N ILE A 784 11.16 -13.26 -17.80
CA ILE A 784 10.85 -14.56 -18.43
C ILE A 784 9.60 -15.18 -17.80
N ILE A 785 9.62 -15.27 -16.47
CA ILE A 785 8.58 -15.92 -15.67
C ILE A 785 7.33 -15.03 -15.67
N GLY A 786 7.50 -13.71 -15.51
CA GLY A 786 6.39 -12.75 -15.36
C GLY A 786 5.56 -12.54 -16.62
N SER A 787 6.21 -12.65 -17.77
CA SER A 787 5.57 -12.46 -19.07
C SER A 787 5.25 -13.80 -19.76
N GLY A 788 5.69 -14.95 -19.23
CA GLY A 788 5.56 -16.26 -19.85
C GLY A 788 6.34 -16.35 -21.17
N ILE A 789 7.56 -15.80 -21.18
CA ILE A 789 8.46 -15.78 -22.33
C ILE A 789 9.49 -16.88 -22.15
N LYS A 790 9.44 -17.94 -22.99
CA LYS A 790 10.27 -19.15 -22.86
C LYS A 790 11.78 -18.90 -22.83
N THR A 791 12.27 -17.90 -23.57
CA THR A 791 13.68 -17.49 -23.59
C THR A 791 13.78 -15.98 -23.72
N ASN A 792 14.30 -15.30 -22.70
CA ASN A 792 14.58 -13.87 -22.78
C ASN A 792 15.90 -13.55 -22.10
N ASN A 793 16.86 -13.10 -22.90
CA ASN A 793 18.12 -12.56 -22.39
C ASN A 793 17.94 -11.04 -22.16
N ILE A 794 18.61 -10.47 -21.16
CA ILE A 794 18.64 -9.02 -20.94
C ILE A 794 18.99 -8.26 -22.23
N TYR A 795 19.89 -8.78 -23.06
CA TYR A 795 20.24 -8.17 -24.34
C TYR A 795 19.05 -8.05 -25.30
N LEU A 796 18.19 -9.07 -25.36
CA LEU A 796 16.99 -9.04 -26.18
C LEU A 796 16.06 -7.92 -25.70
N SER A 797 15.85 -7.84 -24.38
CA SER A 797 15.01 -6.79 -23.76
C SER A 797 15.53 -5.38 -24.09
N LEU A 798 16.86 -5.16 -24.01
CA LEU A 798 17.49 -3.88 -24.36
C LEU A 798 17.35 -3.56 -25.86
N ILE A 799 17.55 -4.55 -26.74
CA ILE A 799 17.39 -4.40 -28.19
C ILE A 799 15.94 -4.00 -28.54
N ILE A 800 14.94 -4.61 -27.92
CA ILE A 800 13.54 -4.30 -28.18
C ILE A 800 13.20 -2.87 -27.76
N LEU A 801 13.62 -2.45 -26.56
CA LEU A 801 13.43 -1.06 -26.11
C LEU A 801 14.13 -0.08 -27.05
N PHE A 802 15.34 -0.41 -27.53
CA PHE A 802 16.07 0.41 -28.49
C PHE A 802 15.36 0.53 -29.84
N ILE A 803 14.90 -0.60 -30.41
CA ILE A 803 14.15 -0.61 -31.67
C ILE A 803 12.89 0.25 -31.55
N TRP A 804 12.12 0.10 -30.47
CA TRP A 804 10.92 0.91 -30.26
C TRP A 804 11.24 2.39 -30.03
N THR A 805 12.35 2.70 -29.38
CA THR A 805 12.85 4.09 -29.25
C THR A 805 13.10 4.70 -30.63
N ILE A 806 13.73 3.96 -31.54
CA ILE A 806 14.00 4.39 -32.93
C ILE A 806 12.70 4.50 -33.72
N ILE A 807 11.80 3.51 -33.64
CA ILE A 807 10.51 3.52 -34.35
C ILE A 807 9.71 4.78 -33.97
N LEU A 808 9.57 5.06 -32.66
CA LEU A 808 8.85 6.24 -32.18
C LEU A 808 9.50 7.54 -32.66
N LEU A 809 10.83 7.61 -32.65
CA LEU A 809 11.59 8.74 -33.18
C LEU A 809 11.32 8.94 -34.69
N LEU A 810 11.37 7.88 -35.49
CA LEU A 810 11.12 7.92 -36.94
C LEU A 810 9.68 8.34 -37.27
N ILE A 811 8.70 7.81 -36.53
CA ILE A 811 7.29 8.22 -36.64
C ILE A 811 7.15 9.71 -36.31
N GLY A 812 7.77 10.15 -35.21
CA GLY A 812 7.79 11.57 -34.82
C GLY A 812 8.40 12.47 -35.90
N LEU A 813 9.53 12.08 -36.48
CA LEU A 813 10.19 12.78 -37.58
C LEU A 813 9.30 12.88 -38.83
N TYR A 814 8.58 11.81 -39.17
CA TYR A 814 7.66 11.79 -40.29
C TYR A 814 6.49 12.75 -40.08
N ILE A 815 5.86 12.72 -38.90
CA ILE A 815 4.71 13.56 -38.56
C ILE A 815 5.11 15.04 -38.54
N VAL A 816 6.22 15.39 -37.90
CA VAL A 816 6.70 16.78 -37.79
C VAL A 816 7.06 17.36 -39.16
N LYS A 817 7.57 16.54 -40.10
CA LYS A 817 7.83 16.99 -41.47
C LYS A 817 6.54 17.40 -42.20
N LYS A 818 5.46 16.63 -42.02
CA LYS A 818 4.18 16.84 -42.72
C LYS A 818 3.25 17.85 -42.07
N LYS A 819 3.52 18.22 -40.82
CA LYS A 819 2.66 19.12 -40.07
C LYS A 819 2.78 20.55 -40.60
N GLU A 820 1.75 21.00 -41.31
CA GLU A 820 1.59 22.40 -41.67
C GLU A 820 1.28 23.21 -40.40
N VAL A 821 1.92 24.36 -40.27
CA VAL A 821 1.67 25.32 -39.19
C VAL A 821 0.48 26.14 -39.67
N LYS A 822 -0.68 25.96 -39.04
CA LYS A 822 -1.85 26.81 -39.26
C LYS A 822 -1.85 27.97 -38.29
#